data_AF-A0A1A8PVL7-F1
#
_entry.id   AF-A0A1A8PVL7-F1
#
_cell.length_a   1.000
_cell.length_b   1.000
_cell.length_c   1.000
_cell.angle_alpha   90.00
_cell.angle_beta   90.00
_cell.angle_gamma   90.00
#
_symmetry.space_group_name_H-M   'P 1'
#
loop_
_entity.id
_entity.type
_entity.pdbx_description
1 polymer ?
#
loop_
_entity_poly.entity_id
_entity_poly.type
_entity_poly.pdbx_seq_one_letter_code
_entity_poly.pdbx_strand_id
1 'polypeptide(L)'
;MASLDQKSPNVLLQSLCCRITGKSEAEVAHQFQYAVRVIGSNYAPTIERDEFLVSEKIKKELLKQRREGDAALFSELHRKLQTQGVLKHRWSVLYLLLSLSEDPRKPSSRVGNYGVLFAQALPRDAHSTPFYCTRPQSLALSYADRNAGLSGSVGTSGISSLGVYTLNGPTPTPQALVASQSSAGATQPLGSRLAWALPVSSSPSSALAPPTSRPPLGPAVPSSRLVRPRRDGDAADEVSEAALVRDILYVFQGIDGKFIKMNAQENGYKMDSKVVLCRSLRDTSSRLAELGWLHNKVRKYTDARSLDRAFGLVGQSFCASLHQELKEYYRLLSVLHSQLQVEDEQGVTICTESSLTLRRLLVWMYDPKVRLKTLAALVDFCQGRKGGELASAVHAYGKTGDPQMRALIQHILSLVSHPILSFLYRWIYDGELEDTYHEFFVASDPNVKTDRLWHDKYSLRKSMIPTFITMDQARKVLLIGKSINFLHQVCHDRTPPGKITPASKPADTPKDAAELLSDLEGAFQEKIDSAYFDTSKYLLDVLNRNYLLLEHLQAMRRYLLLGQGDFIRHLMDLLKPELARPATTLYQHNLTGILETAVRATNAQFDNAEILKRLDVRLLEVSPGDTGWDVFSLDYHVDGPIATVFTRECMGHYLRVFNFLWRAKRMEYTLTDIWKGQMCNAKLLKTMPELSGVLHQCHILASEMVHFIHQMQYYITFEVLECSWDELWNKVQQAQDLDHIIAAHDVFLDTIISRCLLDNNSRSLLNQLRAIFDQIIEFQSAQDALYRSALEELTLRLQFEERKQQREEEGQWGVTAEQEAEERRRIQEFQDTIPKMRSQLRILTHFYQSIVQQFLVLLMTSSDESLRFLSFRLDFNEHYRAREPRLRASLGATRGRRLSNI
;
A
#
# COMPACT_ATOMS: atom_id res chain seq x y z
N MET A 1 24.08 -1.68 -58.95
CA MET A 1 23.33 -0.81 -58.01
C MET A 1 22.43 -1.71 -57.18
N ALA A 2 22.63 -1.77 -55.85
CA ALA A 2 21.76 -2.59 -54.99
C ALA A 2 20.37 -1.92 -54.82
N SER A 3 19.32 -2.74 -54.73
CA SER A 3 17.94 -2.28 -54.54
C SER A 3 17.76 -1.54 -53.21
N LEU A 4 16.85 -0.58 -53.19
CA LEU A 4 16.60 0.30 -52.03
C LEU A 4 16.10 -0.46 -50.78
N ASP A 5 15.56 -1.67 -50.94
CA ASP A 5 14.98 -2.50 -49.88
C ASP A 5 15.97 -3.07 -48.85
N GLN A 6 17.28 -2.91 -49.04
CA GLN A 6 18.31 -3.43 -48.11
C GLN A 6 19.03 -2.38 -47.27
N LYS A 7 18.67 -1.08 -47.37
CA LYS A 7 19.28 -0.05 -46.51
C LYS A 7 18.63 -0.03 -45.13
N SER A 8 19.44 -0.12 -44.08
CA SER A 8 18.96 -0.05 -42.70
C SER A 8 18.30 1.32 -42.40
N PRO A 9 17.30 1.39 -41.52
CA PRO A 9 16.56 2.63 -41.25
C PRO A 9 17.47 3.77 -40.78
N ASN A 10 18.57 3.46 -40.07
CA ASN A 10 19.54 4.45 -39.61
C ASN A 10 20.30 5.10 -40.79
N VAL A 11 20.68 4.34 -41.82
CA VAL A 11 21.33 4.88 -43.03
C VAL A 11 20.35 5.74 -43.84
N LEU A 12 19.08 5.36 -43.89
CA LEU A 12 18.02 6.17 -44.52
C LEU A 12 17.76 7.47 -43.75
N LEU A 13 17.81 7.45 -42.41
CA LEU A 13 17.70 8.65 -41.58
C LEU A 13 18.90 9.59 -41.74
N GLN A 14 20.12 9.07 -41.81
CA GLN A 14 21.30 9.89 -42.07
C GLN A 14 21.19 10.58 -43.44
N SER A 15 20.75 9.85 -44.46
CA SER A 15 20.49 10.40 -45.80
C SER A 15 19.36 11.46 -45.80
N LEU A 16 18.29 11.25 -45.01
CA LEU A 16 17.21 12.22 -44.81
C LEU A 16 17.74 13.51 -44.18
N CYS A 17 18.53 13.43 -43.11
CA CYS A 17 19.09 14.60 -42.43
C CYS A 17 20.02 15.40 -43.38
N CYS A 18 20.82 14.72 -44.21
CA CYS A 18 21.64 15.38 -45.23
C CYS A 18 20.79 16.06 -46.31
N ARG A 19 19.71 15.41 -46.76
CA ARG A 19 18.78 15.95 -47.78
C ARG A 19 17.98 17.16 -47.29
N ILE A 20 17.60 17.20 -46.01
CA ILE A 20 16.88 18.35 -45.41
C ILE A 20 17.83 19.52 -45.13
N THR A 21 19.05 19.25 -44.65
CA THR A 21 19.99 20.32 -44.27
C THR A 21 20.90 20.80 -45.40
N GLY A 22 21.01 20.05 -46.50
CA GLY A 22 21.91 20.34 -47.62
C GLY A 22 23.40 20.10 -47.32
N LYS A 23 23.72 19.44 -46.20
CA LYS A 23 25.09 19.27 -45.68
C LYS A 23 25.63 17.85 -45.87
N SER A 24 26.97 17.74 -45.82
CA SER A 24 27.68 16.46 -45.89
C SER A 24 27.49 15.62 -44.63
N GLU A 25 27.56 14.28 -44.75
CA GLU A 25 27.27 13.32 -43.70
C GLU A 25 28.07 13.54 -42.40
N ALA A 26 29.29 14.07 -42.48
CA ALA A 26 30.14 14.37 -41.34
C ALA A 26 29.64 15.58 -40.50
N GLU A 27 29.02 16.59 -41.11
CA GLU A 27 28.53 17.80 -40.43
C GLU A 27 27.16 17.59 -39.76
N VAL A 28 26.45 16.54 -40.17
CA VAL A 28 25.05 16.27 -39.78
C VAL A 28 24.96 15.41 -38.51
N ALA A 29 26.09 14.92 -37.98
CA ALA A 29 26.18 13.97 -36.88
C ALA A 29 25.33 14.33 -35.64
N HIS A 30 25.32 15.61 -35.21
CA HIS A 30 24.51 16.05 -34.06
C HIS A 30 22.99 15.97 -34.32
N GLN A 31 22.55 16.36 -35.51
CA GLN A 31 21.13 16.28 -35.91
C GLN A 31 20.70 14.83 -36.11
N PHE A 32 21.59 13.99 -36.65
CA PHE A 32 21.38 12.56 -36.78
C PHE A 32 21.26 11.87 -35.42
N GLN A 33 22.13 12.19 -34.45
CA GLN A 33 22.06 11.65 -33.09
C GLN A 33 20.75 12.01 -32.38
N TYR A 34 20.26 13.24 -32.57
CA TYR A 34 18.94 13.65 -32.08
C TYR A 34 17.80 12.87 -32.76
N ALA A 35 17.82 12.75 -34.10
CA ALA A 35 16.81 12.01 -34.86
C ALA A 35 16.77 10.51 -34.46
N VAL A 36 17.92 9.87 -34.27
CA VAL A 36 18.03 8.48 -33.79
C VAL A 36 17.48 8.35 -32.37
N ARG A 37 17.73 9.32 -31.48
CA ARG A 37 17.17 9.30 -30.12
C ARG A 37 15.64 9.33 -30.13
N VAL A 38 15.04 10.21 -30.93
CA VAL A 38 13.57 10.39 -31.00
C VAL A 38 12.88 9.23 -31.72
N ILE A 39 13.42 8.75 -32.85
CA ILE A 39 12.81 7.65 -33.61
C ILE A 39 13.09 6.30 -32.93
N GLY A 40 14.23 6.15 -32.25
CA GLY A 40 14.57 4.96 -31.47
C GLY A 40 13.64 4.72 -30.28
N SER A 41 13.26 5.77 -29.54
CA SER A 41 12.29 5.64 -28.43
C SER A 41 10.85 5.40 -28.90
N ASN A 42 10.52 5.77 -30.14
CA ASN A 42 9.14 5.79 -30.67
C ASN A 42 8.99 4.95 -31.95
N TYR A 43 9.76 3.87 -32.11
CA TYR A 43 9.80 3.08 -33.35
C TYR A 43 8.50 2.32 -33.66
N ALA A 44 7.73 1.95 -32.63
CA ALA A 44 6.43 1.33 -32.78
C ALA A 44 5.31 2.38 -32.93
N PRO A 45 4.32 2.18 -33.84
CA PRO A 45 3.18 3.07 -33.93
C PRO A 45 2.29 2.92 -32.68
N THR A 46 2.07 4.03 -31.98
CA THR A 46 1.19 4.15 -30.79
C THR A 46 -0.30 4.18 -31.12
N ILE A 47 -0.63 4.36 -32.40
CA ILE A 47 -1.98 4.58 -32.93
C ILE A 47 -2.31 3.48 -33.95
N GLU A 48 -3.59 3.09 -34.01
CA GLU A 48 -4.10 2.17 -35.02
C GLU A 48 -3.97 2.69 -36.47
N ARG A 49 -3.66 1.77 -37.40
CA ARG A 49 -3.34 2.09 -38.79
C ARG A 49 -4.57 2.16 -39.70
N ASP A 50 -5.56 2.96 -39.36
CA ASP A 50 -6.76 3.16 -40.20
C ASP A 50 -6.50 4.17 -41.35
N GLU A 51 -6.32 3.63 -42.57
CA GLU A 51 -6.14 4.42 -43.80
C GLU A 51 -7.37 5.29 -44.14
N PHE A 52 -8.58 4.83 -43.83
CA PHE A 52 -9.82 5.53 -44.16
C PHE A 52 -9.98 6.80 -43.31
N LEU A 53 -9.76 6.70 -42.00
CA LEU A 53 -9.80 7.85 -41.08
C LEU A 53 -8.81 8.95 -41.49
N VAL A 54 -7.60 8.60 -41.93
CA VAL A 54 -6.60 9.58 -42.38
C VAL A 54 -7.00 10.20 -43.72
N SER A 55 -7.52 9.41 -44.67
CA SER A 55 -8.04 9.94 -45.95
C SER A 55 -9.18 10.94 -45.74
N GLU A 56 -10.13 10.63 -44.85
CA GLU A 56 -11.23 11.54 -44.49
C GLU A 56 -10.74 12.80 -43.75
N LYS A 57 -9.70 12.71 -42.92
CA LYS A 57 -9.08 13.90 -42.30
C LYS A 57 -8.41 14.80 -43.35
N ILE A 58 -7.71 14.25 -44.34
CA ILE A 58 -7.11 15.01 -45.45
C ILE A 58 -8.20 15.74 -46.25
N LYS A 59 -9.29 15.05 -46.64
CA LYS A 59 -10.42 15.67 -47.33
C LYS A 59 -11.05 16.79 -46.50
N LYS A 60 -11.29 16.56 -45.20
CA LYS A 60 -11.86 17.58 -44.30
C LYS A 60 -10.97 18.82 -44.17
N GLU A 61 -9.65 18.67 -44.11
CA GLU A 61 -8.75 19.83 -44.06
C GLU A 61 -8.72 20.60 -45.39
N LEU A 62 -8.74 19.92 -46.54
CA LEU A 62 -8.87 20.56 -47.86
C LEU A 62 -10.21 21.30 -48.02
N LEU A 63 -11.33 20.70 -47.59
CA LEU A 63 -12.65 21.33 -47.56
C LEU A 63 -12.67 22.57 -46.64
N LYS A 64 -12.04 22.49 -45.47
CA LYS A 64 -11.89 23.60 -44.51
C LYS A 64 -11.04 24.74 -45.07
N GLN A 65 -10.07 24.46 -45.94
CA GLN A 65 -9.33 25.45 -46.73
C GLN A 65 -10.15 26.02 -47.91
N ARG A 66 -11.41 25.59 -48.11
CA ARG A 66 -12.25 25.89 -49.28
C ARG A 66 -11.65 25.43 -50.62
N ARG A 67 -10.94 24.30 -50.62
CA ARG A 67 -10.31 23.67 -51.79
C ARG A 67 -11.06 22.40 -52.20
N GLU A 68 -12.34 22.56 -52.54
CA GLU A 68 -13.27 21.45 -52.75
C GLU A 68 -12.88 20.57 -53.96
N GLY A 69 -12.43 21.19 -55.06
CA GLY A 69 -11.92 20.46 -56.23
C GLY A 69 -10.69 19.60 -55.92
N ASP A 70 -9.81 20.06 -55.03
CA ASP A 70 -8.63 19.29 -54.62
C ASP A 70 -8.99 18.13 -53.69
N ALA A 71 -10.05 18.24 -52.89
CA ALA A 71 -10.58 17.13 -52.09
C ALA A 71 -11.20 16.01 -52.96
N ALA A 72 -11.86 16.40 -54.06
CA ALA A 72 -12.34 15.46 -55.07
C ALA A 72 -11.16 14.79 -55.82
N LEU A 73 -10.19 15.58 -56.30
CA LEU A 73 -8.99 15.07 -56.96
C LEU A 73 -8.17 14.13 -56.04
N PHE A 74 -8.02 14.48 -54.76
CA PHE A 74 -7.37 13.61 -53.76
C PHE A 74 -8.09 12.26 -53.64
N SER A 75 -9.43 12.24 -53.71
CA SER A 75 -10.20 10.98 -53.66
C SER A 75 -9.91 10.08 -54.88
N GLU A 76 -9.74 10.67 -56.07
CA GLU A 76 -9.31 9.90 -57.25
C GLU A 76 -7.86 9.40 -57.15
N LEU A 77 -6.94 10.24 -56.65
CA LEU A 77 -5.53 9.87 -56.47
C LEU A 77 -5.38 8.79 -55.39
N HIS A 78 -6.15 8.86 -54.31
CA HIS A 78 -6.19 7.83 -53.27
C HIS A 78 -6.71 6.50 -53.84
N ARG A 79 -7.76 6.52 -54.67
CA ARG A 79 -8.24 5.33 -55.41
C ARG A 79 -7.18 4.76 -56.35
N LYS A 80 -6.42 5.59 -57.08
CA LYS A 80 -5.30 5.16 -57.94
C LYS A 80 -4.14 4.56 -57.13
N LEU A 81 -3.84 5.10 -55.96
CA LEU A 81 -2.84 4.54 -55.04
C LEU A 81 -3.29 3.19 -54.47
N GLN A 82 -4.60 3.00 -54.28
CA GLN A 82 -5.17 1.73 -53.84
C GLN A 82 -5.06 0.64 -54.91
N THR A 83 -5.29 0.94 -56.19
CA THR A 83 -5.22 -0.05 -57.28
C THR A 83 -3.81 -0.46 -57.68
N GLN A 84 -2.80 0.40 -57.51
CA GLN A 84 -1.43 0.13 -57.97
C GLN A 84 -0.61 -0.83 -57.09
N GLY A 85 -1.04 -1.10 -55.84
CA GLY A 85 -0.45 -2.14 -54.97
C GLY A 85 1.00 -1.95 -54.46
N VAL A 86 1.81 -1.05 -55.04
CA VAL A 86 3.26 -0.92 -54.75
C VAL A 86 3.58 -0.55 -53.29
N LEU A 87 2.70 0.22 -52.64
CA LEU A 87 2.96 0.78 -51.30
C LEU A 87 2.36 -0.09 -50.18
N LYS A 88 3.19 -0.81 -49.42
CA LYS A 88 2.75 -1.70 -48.33
C LYS A 88 2.17 -1.00 -47.09
N HIS A 89 2.57 0.24 -46.81
CA HIS A 89 2.16 0.98 -45.60
C HIS A 89 1.65 2.39 -45.95
N ARG A 90 0.51 2.43 -46.66
CA ARG A 90 -0.17 3.65 -47.14
C ARG A 90 -0.52 4.62 -46.02
N TRP A 91 -1.09 4.12 -44.92
CA TRP A 91 -1.43 4.90 -43.74
C TRP A 91 -0.26 5.79 -43.26
N SER A 92 0.93 5.22 -43.09
CA SER A 92 2.10 5.95 -42.55
C SER A 92 2.51 7.11 -43.44
N VAL A 93 2.44 6.96 -44.77
CA VAL A 93 2.81 8.01 -45.72
C VAL A 93 1.73 9.10 -45.79
N LEU A 94 0.45 8.72 -45.82
CA LEU A 94 -0.65 9.69 -45.78
C LEU A 94 -0.67 10.49 -44.46
N TYR A 95 -0.40 9.84 -43.34
CA TYR A 95 -0.33 10.47 -42.02
C TYR A 95 0.86 11.44 -41.90
N LEU A 96 2.03 11.06 -42.42
CA LEU A 96 3.20 11.94 -42.51
C LEU A 96 2.90 13.16 -43.38
N LEU A 97 2.33 12.97 -44.57
CA LEU A 97 1.99 14.06 -45.49
C LEU A 97 0.94 15.02 -44.91
N LEU A 98 -0.05 14.50 -44.17
CA LEU A 98 -1.01 15.34 -43.44
C LEU A 98 -0.30 16.15 -42.33
N SER A 99 0.60 15.52 -41.56
CA SER A 99 1.35 16.19 -40.48
C SER A 99 2.33 17.26 -40.99
N LEU A 100 2.80 17.13 -42.23
CA LEU A 100 3.67 18.09 -42.92
C LEU A 100 2.90 19.10 -43.79
N SER A 101 1.56 19.01 -43.85
CA SER A 101 0.75 19.92 -44.67
C SER A 101 0.52 21.26 -43.97
N GLU A 102 0.97 22.34 -44.59
CA GLU A 102 0.75 23.71 -44.12
C GLU A 102 -0.35 24.40 -44.95
N ASP A 103 -1.14 25.27 -44.30
CA ASP A 103 -2.15 26.09 -44.98
C ASP A 103 -1.49 27.37 -45.50
N PRO A 104 -1.40 27.60 -46.83
CA PRO A 104 -0.72 28.75 -47.41
C PRO A 104 -1.37 30.11 -47.06
N ARG A 105 -2.56 30.12 -46.44
CA ARG A 105 -3.21 31.34 -45.96
C ARG A 105 -2.83 31.73 -44.54
N LYS A 106 -2.04 30.91 -43.82
CA LYS A 106 -1.54 31.23 -42.48
C LYS A 106 -0.04 31.53 -42.53
N PRO A 107 0.42 32.74 -42.13
CA PRO A 107 1.85 32.99 -42.00
C PRO A 107 2.44 32.12 -40.88
N SER A 108 3.67 31.64 -41.07
CA SER A 108 4.32 30.67 -40.19
C SER A 108 4.59 31.23 -38.79
N SER A 109 3.66 30.97 -37.86
CA SER A 109 3.90 31.14 -36.43
C SER A 109 4.34 29.83 -35.78
N ARG A 110 5.22 29.96 -34.79
CA ARG A 110 6.00 28.87 -34.19
C ARG A 110 5.15 27.68 -33.73
N VAL A 111 5.54 26.48 -34.16
CA VAL A 111 5.27 25.16 -33.54
C VAL A 111 3.88 25.06 -32.90
N GLY A 112 2.87 24.80 -33.73
CA GLY A 112 1.49 24.63 -33.29
C GLY A 112 1.31 23.50 -32.25
N ASN A 113 0.36 23.71 -31.35
CA ASN A 113 0.11 22.85 -30.19
C ASN A 113 -0.34 21.42 -30.59
N TYR A 114 0.59 20.47 -30.66
CA TYR A 114 0.34 19.11 -31.17
C TYR A 114 -0.65 18.27 -30.36
N GLY A 115 -0.98 18.65 -29.12
CA GLY A 115 -1.83 17.86 -28.22
C GLY A 115 -3.22 17.52 -28.76
N VAL A 116 -3.78 18.33 -29.66
CA VAL A 116 -5.14 18.10 -30.22
C VAL A 116 -5.14 17.05 -31.34
N LEU A 117 -4.01 16.80 -32.01
CA LEU A 117 -3.91 15.79 -33.09
C LEU A 117 -3.92 14.36 -32.55
N PHE A 118 -3.44 14.14 -31.32
CA PHE A 118 -3.39 12.82 -30.68
C PHE A 118 -4.74 12.35 -30.12
N ALA A 119 -5.74 13.24 -29.99
CA ALA A 119 -7.00 12.95 -29.29
C ALA A 119 -8.09 12.28 -30.17
N GLN A 120 -7.80 11.85 -31.40
CA GLN A 120 -8.81 11.37 -32.36
C GLN A 120 -8.35 10.23 -33.27
N ALA A 121 -7.41 9.39 -32.84
CA ALA A 121 -7.16 8.11 -33.48
C ALA A 121 -6.95 7.07 -32.38
N LEU A 122 -7.54 5.89 -32.55
CA LEU A 122 -7.64 4.90 -31.47
C LEU A 122 -6.24 4.54 -30.95
N PRO A 123 -6.00 4.65 -29.62
CA PRO A 123 -4.81 4.08 -29.00
C PRO A 123 -4.78 2.59 -29.29
N ARG A 124 -3.61 2.09 -29.67
CA ARG A 124 -3.46 0.68 -30.09
C ARG A 124 -3.71 -0.33 -28.95
N ASP A 125 -3.79 0.17 -27.72
CA ASP A 125 -4.09 -0.58 -26.50
C ASP A 125 -5.56 -1.04 -26.40
N ALA A 126 -6.44 -0.61 -27.33
CA ALA A 126 -7.87 -0.94 -27.33
C ALA A 126 -8.24 -2.27 -28.03
N HIS A 127 -7.29 -3.01 -28.62
CA HIS A 127 -7.60 -4.24 -29.38
C HIS A 127 -7.72 -5.50 -28.50
N SER A 128 -8.89 -5.63 -27.88
CA SER A 128 -9.47 -6.90 -27.39
C SER A 128 -10.99 -6.98 -27.67
N THR A 129 -11.38 -6.74 -28.93
CA THR A 129 -12.75 -6.93 -29.51
C THR A 129 -13.88 -6.02 -28.99
N PRO A 130 -14.98 -5.83 -29.75
CA PRO A 130 -15.59 -4.49 -29.87
C PRO A 130 -16.92 -4.29 -29.15
N PHE A 131 -17.18 -3.04 -28.75
CA PHE A 131 -18.53 -2.57 -28.40
C PHE A 131 -19.13 -1.67 -29.49
N TYR A 132 -20.39 -1.95 -29.84
CA TYR A 132 -21.21 -1.10 -30.69
C TYR A 132 -21.62 0.18 -29.93
N CYS A 133 -21.44 1.36 -30.53
CA CYS A 133 -22.12 2.58 -30.11
C CYS A 133 -23.17 3.00 -31.14
N THR A 134 -24.43 3.01 -30.73
CA THR A 134 -25.55 3.59 -31.48
C THR A 134 -25.51 5.11 -31.44
N ARG A 135 -26.00 5.76 -32.51
CA ARG A 135 -26.08 7.23 -32.63
C ARG A 135 -27.13 7.81 -31.66
N PRO A 136 -26.90 9.00 -31.08
CA PRO A 136 -27.98 9.82 -30.52
C PRO A 136 -28.77 10.51 -31.64
N GLN A 137 -30.10 10.58 -31.49
CA GLN A 137 -30.99 11.39 -32.32
C GLN A 137 -31.69 12.47 -31.48
N SER A 138 -31.77 13.67 -32.07
CA SER A 138 -32.81 14.72 -31.91
C SER A 138 -33.29 15.16 -30.52
N LEU A 139 -32.92 16.41 -30.20
CA LEU A 139 -33.78 17.51 -29.71
C LEU A 139 -35.27 17.24 -29.44
N ALA A 140 -35.73 17.60 -28.23
CA ALA A 140 -37.02 18.26 -27.95
C ALA A 140 -36.87 19.03 -26.61
N LEU A 141 -36.86 20.37 -26.65
CA LEU A 141 -37.98 21.27 -26.31
C LEU A 141 -38.26 21.42 -24.80
N SER A 142 -37.90 22.60 -24.30
CA SER A 142 -38.27 23.12 -22.98
C SER A 142 -39.77 23.43 -22.92
N TYR A 143 -40.41 23.06 -21.82
CA TYR A 143 -41.67 23.65 -21.35
C TYR A 143 -41.50 24.08 -19.89
N ALA A 144 -42.12 25.21 -19.53
CA ALA A 144 -42.06 25.78 -18.19
C ALA A 144 -43.46 25.84 -17.58
N ASP A 145 -43.58 25.43 -16.32
CA ASP A 145 -44.61 25.83 -15.34
C ASP A 145 -43.95 25.68 -13.95
N ARG A 146 -43.81 26.70 -13.12
CA ARG A 146 -44.78 27.54 -12.38
C ARG A 146 -45.30 26.93 -11.07
N ASN A 147 -45.06 27.73 -10.02
CA ASN A 147 -45.80 27.93 -8.77
C ASN A 147 -45.51 27.11 -7.49
N ALA A 148 -45.69 27.85 -6.38
CA ALA A 148 -45.60 27.49 -4.95
C ALA A 148 -44.22 26.98 -4.46
N GLY A 149 -43.51 27.65 -3.55
CA GLY A 149 -43.80 28.87 -2.79
C GLY A 149 -44.57 28.61 -1.50
N LEU A 150 -43.85 28.57 -0.36
CA LEU A 150 -44.34 29.03 0.96
C LEU A 150 -43.18 29.16 1.95
N SER A 151 -43.35 30.06 2.92
CA SER A 151 -42.39 30.42 3.97
C SER A 151 -42.78 29.78 5.31
N GLY A 152 -41.83 29.59 6.22
CA GLY A 152 -42.09 29.12 7.59
C GLY A 152 -40.84 29.24 8.48
N SER A 153 -40.97 29.91 9.63
CA SER A 153 -39.85 30.21 10.55
C SER A 153 -40.33 30.20 12.01
N VAL A 154 -39.38 30.00 12.94
CA VAL A 154 -39.46 30.18 14.42
C VAL A 154 -40.24 29.13 15.26
N GLY A 155 -39.67 28.77 16.43
CA GLY A 155 -40.39 28.13 17.57
C GLY A 155 -39.71 26.86 18.15
N THR A 156 -38.69 26.89 19.01
CA THR A 156 -38.65 27.12 20.49
C THR A 156 -39.18 26.01 21.43
N SER A 157 -38.26 25.46 22.26
CA SER A 157 -38.37 25.08 23.70
C SER A 157 -39.27 23.93 24.23
N GLY A 158 -38.77 23.21 25.27
CA GLY A 158 -39.54 22.35 26.21
C GLY A 158 -38.94 20.94 26.44
N ILE A 159 -37.90 20.72 27.28
CA ILE A 159 -37.87 20.52 28.75
C ILE A 159 -38.54 19.21 29.27
N SER A 160 -37.76 18.38 30.00
CA SER A 160 -38.10 17.43 31.11
C SER A 160 -37.39 16.05 30.98
N SER A 161 -36.95 15.33 32.03
CA SER A 161 -36.73 15.67 33.46
C SER A 161 -36.00 14.53 34.23
N LEU A 162 -35.42 14.88 35.40
CA LEU A 162 -35.16 14.06 36.61
C LEU A 162 -34.06 12.96 36.65
N GLY A 163 -33.49 12.80 37.87
CA GLY A 163 -32.47 11.80 38.26
C GLY A 163 -32.56 11.47 39.77
N VAL A 164 -31.60 10.71 40.34
CA VAL A 164 -31.58 10.26 41.76
C VAL A 164 -30.17 10.33 42.40
N TYR A 165 -30.13 10.49 43.73
CA TYR A 165 -29.00 10.77 44.66
C TYR A 165 -28.12 9.52 44.99
N THR A 166 -27.02 9.49 45.81
CA THR A 166 -26.64 10.21 47.07
C THR A 166 -25.12 10.27 47.43
N LEU A 167 -24.70 11.44 47.98
CA LEU A 167 -23.78 11.74 49.13
C LEU A 167 -22.49 10.92 49.45
N ASN A 168 -21.34 11.61 49.63
CA ASN A 168 -20.88 12.18 50.93
C ASN A 168 -19.56 13.02 50.84
N GLY A 169 -19.37 14.00 51.74
CA GLY A 169 -18.18 14.90 51.86
C GLY A 169 -17.19 14.51 52.99
N PRO A 170 -16.25 15.38 53.46
CA PRO A 170 -16.46 16.82 53.75
C PRO A 170 -15.32 17.83 53.38
N THR A 171 -15.58 19.13 53.62
CA THR A 171 -14.70 20.34 53.44
C THR A 171 -14.28 20.95 54.80
N PRO A 172 -13.31 21.91 54.89
CA PRO A 172 -13.54 23.39 54.75
C PRO A 172 -12.38 24.16 54.01
N THR A 173 -12.51 25.21 53.16
CA THR A 173 -13.00 26.64 53.28
C THR A 173 -12.18 27.58 54.20
N PRO A 174 -12.13 28.94 54.02
CA PRO A 174 -12.36 29.81 52.81
C PRO A 174 -11.48 31.12 52.67
N GLN A 175 -11.48 31.73 51.46
CA GLN A 175 -11.46 33.21 51.13
C GLN A 175 -10.27 34.11 51.61
N ALA A 176 -10.00 35.33 51.09
CA ALA A 176 -10.79 36.28 50.29
C ALA A 176 -9.97 37.29 49.42
N LEU A 177 -10.61 37.82 48.36
CA LEU A 177 -10.61 39.22 47.84
C LEU A 177 -9.29 40.01 47.56
N VAL A 178 -9.12 40.50 46.31
CA VAL A 178 -9.41 41.89 45.82
C VAL A 178 -8.93 42.03 44.35
N ALA A 179 -9.60 42.88 43.56
CA ALA A 179 -9.34 43.11 42.14
C ALA A 179 -8.51 44.39 41.84
N SER A 180 -7.91 44.49 40.65
CA SER A 180 -8.02 45.65 39.72
C SER A 180 -7.07 45.50 38.51
N GLN A 181 -7.22 46.39 37.51
CA GLN A 181 -6.75 46.21 36.14
C GLN A 181 -5.56 47.13 35.76
N SER A 182 -4.77 46.68 34.77
CA SER A 182 -4.14 47.45 33.68
C SER A 182 -3.39 48.77 33.94
N SER A 183 -2.16 48.88 33.42
CA SER A 183 -1.84 49.78 32.28
C SER A 183 -0.37 49.73 31.83
N ALA A 184 -0.10 50.32 30.67
CA ALA A 184 1.10 50.17 29.83
C ALA A 184 2.35 50.97 30.26
N GLY A 185 3.49 50.59 29.66
CA GLY A 185 4.18 51.54 28.76
C GLY A 185 5.46 52.27 29.24
N ALA A 186 6.62 51.65 28.94
CA ALA A 186 7.88 52.25 28.49
C ALA A 186 8.53 53.46 29.21
N THR A 187 9.79 53.28 29.66
CA THR A 187 10.99 54.01 29.15
C THR A 187 12.29 53.45 29.77
N GLN A 188 13.42 53.58 29.04
CA GLN A 188 14.80 53.28 29.50
C GLN A 188 15.50 54.60 29.97
N PRO A 189 16.83 54.73 30.24
CA PRO A 189 17.95 53.75 30.25
C PRO A 189 18.98 53.90 31.41
N LEU A 190 20.14 53.20 31.27
CA LEU A 190 21.40 53.30 32.05
C LEU A 190 21.32 52.76 33.50
N GLY A 191 22.33 52.10 34.07
CA GLY A 191 23.64 51.68 33.58
C GLY A 191 24.55 51.22 34.73
N SER A 192 25.75 50.72 34.40
CA SER A 192 26.90 50.44 35.29
C SER A 192 26.99 49.14 36.14
N ARG A 193 28.07 48.40 35.84
CA ARG A 193 29.08 47.80 36.75
C ARG A 193 28.65 46.80 37.85
N LEU A 194 28.80 45.52 37.48
CA LEU A 194 29.64 44.49 38.15
C LEU A 194 30.20 44.82 39.57
N ALA A 195 29.91 43.96 40.54
CA ALA A 195 30.92 43.35 41.42
C ALA A 195 30.36 42.06 42.09
N TRP A 196 31.20 41.04 42.22
CA TRP A 196 30.89 39.80 42.94
C TRP A 196 31.14 39.93 44.44
N ALA A 197 30.40 39.17 45.25
CA ALA A 197 30.88 38.70 46.55
C ALA A 197 30.32 37.28 46.83
N LEU A 198 31.22 36.29 46.96
CA LEU A 198 30.92 35.04 47.66
C LEU A 198 31.44 35.14 49.11
N PRO A 199 30.82 34.42 50.07
CA PRO A 199 31.00 34.68 51.49
C PRO A 199 32.16 33.88 52.11
N VAL A 200 32.69 34.37 53.23
CA VAL A 200 33.39 33.56 54.23
C VAL A 200 32.83 33.88 55.62
N SER A 201 32.64 32.84 56.41
CA SER A 201 31.95 32.79 57.70
C SER A 201 32.67 33.54 58.84
N SER A 202 31.91 34.30 59.63
CA SER A 202 32.20 34.53 61.05
C SER A 202 31.97 33.21 61.84
N SER A 203 32.42 32.96 63.07
CA SER A 203 32.66 33.80 64.27
C SER A 203 33.32 32.89 65.35
N PRO A 204 33.49 33.28 66.65
CA PRO A 204 33.58 34.60 67.28
C PRO A 204 34.70 34.71 68.36
N SER A 205 34.84 35.94 68.93
CA SER A 205 35.27 36.24 70.32
C SER A 205 36.71 35.90 70.79
N SER A 206 37.38 36.68 71.66
CA SER A 206 37.26 38.07 72.17
C SER A 206 38.55 38.36 73.00
N ALA A 207 38.87 39.50 73.65
CA ALA A 207 38.30 40.85 73.84
C ALA A 207 39.44 41.83 74.23
N LEU A 208 39.21 43.16 74.17
CA LEU A 208 39.99 44.25 74.82
C LEU A 208 41.45 44.47 74.34
N ALA A 209 42.04 45.68 74.28
CA ALA A 209 41.57 47.08 74.32
C ALA A 209 42.71 48.01 73.77
N PRO A 210 42.45 49.30 73.43
CA PRO A 210 43.35 50.17 72.63
C PRO A 210 44.07 51.24 73.52
N PRO A 211 44.51 52.44 73.05
CA PRO A 211 44.96 52.95 71.72
C PRO A 211 46.42 53.53 71.77
N THR A 212 47.08 53.99 70.70
CA THR A 212 47.03 55.38 70.18
C THR A 212 48.18 55.67 69.18
N SER A 213 48.06 56.79 68.44
CA SER A 213 49.10 57.51 67.64
C SER A 213 49.46 57.04 66.22
N ARG A 214 49.01 57.86 65.25
CA ARG A 214 49.58 58.13 63.91
C ARG A 214 50.81 59.08 64.07
N PRO A 215 51.68 59.36 63.06
CA PRO A 215 51.31 59.58 61.65
C PRO A 215 52.41 59.08 60.64
N PRO A 216 52.68 59.63 59.42
CA PRO A 216 52.97 58.79 58.25
C PRO A 216 54.37 58.97 57.62
N LEU A 217 54.82 58.01 56.80
CA LEU A 217 55.96 58.21 55.89
C LEU A 217 55.72 57.62 54.49
N GLY A 218 56.22 58.35 53.50
CA GLY A 218 56.08 58.08 52.07
C GLY A 218 57.24 57.25 51.47
N PRO A 219 57.54 57.43 50.16
CA PRO A 219 58.10 56.38 49.31
C PRO A 219 59.62 56.23 49.37
N ALA A 220 60.12 55.05 48.96
CA ALA A 220 61.54 54.75 48.82
C ALA A 220 61.94 54.47 47.35
N VAL A 221 63.05 55.09 46.95
CA VAL A 221 63.74 55.00 45.65
C VAL A 221 64.84 53.91 45.73
N PRO A 222 65.27 53.26 44.62
CA PRO A 222 65.93 51.96 44.70
C PRO A 222 67.44 52.01 44.94
N SER A 223 68.01 50.90 45.41
CA SER A 223 69.45 50.72 45.66
C SER A 223 70.13 49.81 44.62
N SER A 224 71.32 50.24 44.21
CA SER A 224 72.15 49.66 43.15
C SER A 224 72.71 48.26 43.47
N ARG A 225 72.89 47.43 42.43
CA ARG A 225 73.93 46.38 42.39
C ARG A 225 74.75 46.50 41.11
N LEU A 226 76.08 46.38 41.27
CA LEU A 226 77.05 46.63 40.22
C LEU A 226 77.09 45.56 39.12
N VAL A 227 77.45 46.03 37.93
CA VAL A 227 77.82 45.24 36.74
C VAL A 227 79.25 44.69 36.87
N ARG A 228 79.49 43.49 36.34
CA ARG A 228 80.80 43.06 35.80
C ARG A 228 80.67 42.78 34.29
N PRO A 229 81.73 42.99 33.49
CA PRO A 229 81.59 43.25 32.06
C PRO A 229 81.38 42.00 31.19
N ARG A 230 80.92 42.28 29.96
CA ARG A 230 80.49 41.33 28.92
C ARG A 230 81.54 40.30 28.52
N ARG A 231 81.05 39.16 28.04
CA ARG A 231 81.65 38.38 26.95
C ARG A 231 80.58 38.23 25.86
N ASP A 232 80.94 38.44 24.60
CA ASP A 232 79.99 38.56 23.49
C ASP A 232 79.28 37.24 23.14
N GLY A 233 78.02 37.33 22.70
CA GLY A 233 77.21 36.21 22.23
C GLY A 233 75.71 36.43 22.42
N ASP A 234 74.98 36.59 21.31
CA ASP A 234 73.52 36.60 21.14
C ASP A 234 72.64 37.50 22.05
N ALA A 235 72.13 38.57 21.45
CA ALA A 235 70.87 39.18 21.85
C ALA A 235 69.71 38.29 21.36
N ALA A 236 69.11 37.51 22.24
CA ALA A 236 67.86 36.81 21.96
C ALA A 236 66.68 37.80 22.12
N ASP A 237 65.92 38.03 21.04
CA ASP A 237 64.73 38.90 21.05
C ASP A 237 63.70 38.44 22.10
N GLU A 238 63.47 39.26 23.13
CA GLU A 238 62.29 39.10 23.99
C GLU A 238 61.04 39.54 23.21
N VAL A 239 60.23 38.58 22.79
CA VAL A 239 59.03 38.83 21.97
C VAL A 239 57.97 39.59 22.79
N SER A 240 57.55 40.75 22.28
CA SER A 240 56.54 41.59 22.93
C SER A 240 55.15 40.96 22.95
N GLU A 241 54.37 41.23 24.00
CA GLU A 241 53.01 40.67 24.16
C GLU A 241 52.09 41.02 22.98
N ALA A 242 52.18 42.26 22.46
CA ALA A 242 51.44 42.69 21.27
C ALA A 242 51.79 41.91 20.00
N ALA A 243 53.05 41.47 19.85
CA ALA A 243 53.45 40.61 18.74
C ALA A 243 52.87 39.18 18.87
N LEU A 244 52.77 38.65 20.11
CA LEU A 244 52.12 37.37 20.38
C LEU A 244 50.60 37.42 20.17
N VAL A 245 49.94 38.52 20.55
CA VAL A 245 48.49 38.71 20.33
C VAL A 245 48.18 38.75 18.83
N ARG A 246 48.99 39.47 18.03
CA ARG A 246 48.90 39.43 16.56
C ARG A 246 49.07 38.02 16.00
N ASP A 247 50.03 37.26 16.51
CA ASP A 247 50.28 35.88 16.05
C ASP A 247 49.12 34.93 16.36
N ILE A 248 48.54 35.04 17.57
CA ILE A 248 47.41 34.24 18.01
C ILE A 248 46.14 34.55 17.20
N LEU A 249 45.94 35.80 16.76
CA LEU A 249 44.81 36.15 15.89
C LEU A 249 44.92 35.50 14.49
N TYR A 250 46.13 35.30 13.95
CA TYR A 250 46.32 34.50 12.73
C TYR A 250 46.03 33.01 12.97
N VAL A 251 46.49 32.46 14.10
CA VAL A 251 46.19 31.08 14.52
C VAL A 251 44.68 30.86 14.71
N PHE A 252 43.95 31.86 15.21
CA PHE A 252 42.49 31.82 15.33
C PHE A 252 41.76 31.76 13.99
N GLN A 253 42.34 32.34 12.93
CA GLN A 253 41.89 32.21 11.54
C GLN A 253 42.39 30.90 10.89
N GLY A 254 43.10 30.05 11.64
CA GLY A 254 43.70 28.82 11.15
C GLY A 254 44.85 29.04 10.17
N ILE A 255 45.53 30.19 10.24
CA ILE A 255 46.72 30.54 9.46
C ILE A 255 47.95 30.35 10.35
N ASP A 256 49.08 29.91 9.79
CA ASP A 256 50.33 29.79 10.53
C ASP A 256 50.94 31.17 10.86
N GLY A 257 51.31 31.35 12.12
CA GLY A 257 51.98 32.54 12.63
C GLY A 257 53.50 32.53 12.42
N LYS A 258 54.12 33.64 12.84
CA LYS A 258 55.57 33.81 12.93
C LYS A 258 56.17 32.93 14.03
N PHE A 259 55.51 32.83 15.19
CA PHE A 259 55.98 32.11 16.37
C PHE A 259 55.20 30.83 16.66
N ILE A 260 53.91 30.78 16.27
CA ILE A 260 53.02 29.62 16.43
C ILE A 260 52.72 29.00 15.07
N LYS A 261 53.09 27.73 14.88
CA LYS A 261 52.88 26.99 13.62
C LYS A 261 52.18 25.66 13.85
N MET A 262 51.40 25.22 12.88
CA MET A 262 50.74 23.91 12.89
C MET A 262 51.79 22.80 12.73
N ASN A 263 51.97 21.97 13.75
CA ASN A 263 52.77 20.76 13.61
C ASN A 263 51.90 19.64 13.02
N ALA A 264 52.20 19.23 11.78
CA ALA A 264 51.49 18.15 11.09
C ALA A 264 51.65 16.77 11.77
N GLN A 265 52.75 16.52 12.50
CA GLN A 265 53.01 15.22 13.13
C GLN A 265 52.19 15.00 14.41
N GLU A 266 51.88 16.06 15.15
CA GLU A 266 51.09 16.00 16.38
C GLU A 266 49.67 16.54 16.20
N ASN A 267 49.30 16.95 14.98
CA ASN A 267 48.00 17.52 14.63
C ASN A 267 47.59 18.65 15.60
N GLY A 268 48.46 19.63 15.80
CA GLY A 268 48.21 20.73 16.74
C GLY A 268 49.17 21.91 16.57
N TYR A 269 48.72 23.10 16.95
CA TYR A 269 49.54 24.30 16.95
C TYR A 269 50.56 24.28 18.09
N LYS A 270 51.84 24.43 17.76
CA LYS A 270 52.94 24.56 18.73
C LYS A 270 53.71 25.86 18.52
N MET A 271 54.18 26.43 19.63
CA MET A 271 55.17 27.51 19.57
C MET A 271 56.54 26.93 19.25
N ASP A 272 57.35 27.61 18.43
CA ASP A 272 58.72 27.19 18.15
C ASP A 272 59.54 27.10 19.47
N SER A 273 60.23 25.97 19.66
CA SER A 273 61.09 25.72 20.82
C SER A 273 62.24 26.72 20.95
N LYS A 274 62.58 27.43 19.88
CA LYS A 274 63.66 28.43 19.83
C LYS A 274 63.33 29.78 20.45
N VAL A 275 62.05 30.09 20.70
CA VAL A 275 61.65 31.40 21.27
C VAL A 275 61.78 31.37 22.79
N VAL A 276 62.53 32.31 23.37
CA VAL A 276 62.65 32.51 24.82
C VAL A 276 61.42 33.27 25.30
N LEU A 277 60.59 32.62 26.13
CA LEU A 277 59.34 33.18 26.68
C LEU A 277 59.13 32.69 28.11
N CYS A 278 58.60 33.56 28.97
CA CYS A 278 58.11 33.20 30.29
C CYS A 278 57.14 32.01 30.22
N ARG A 279 57.31 31.03 31.12
CA ARG A 279 56.50 29.80 31.15
C ARG A 279 55.00 30.08 31.17
N SER A 280 54.57 31.08 31.94
CA SER A 280 53.19 31.56 32.01
C SER A 280 52.64 32.05 30.65
N LEU A 281 53.43 32.80 29.86
CA LEU A 281 53.02 33.27 28.54
C LEU A 281 52.91 32.11 27.56
N ARG A 282 53.85 31.15 27.59
CA ARG A 282 53.80 29.91 26.79
C ARG A 282 52.57 29.06 27.14
N ASP A 283 52.23 28.96 28.42
CA ASP A 283 51.05 28.24 28.91
C ASP A 283 49.73 28.93 28.51
N THR A 284 49.67 30.27 28.49
CA THR A 284 48.49 30.99 27.97
C THR A 284 48.36 30.89 26.46
N SER A 285 49.46 31.03 25.71
CA SER A 285 49.44 30.98 24.25
C SER A 285 49.09 29.59 23.73
N SER A 286 49.54 28.51 24.38
CA SER A 286 49.15 27.14 24.03
C SER A 286 47.67 26.84 24.30
N ARG A 287 47.10 27.34 25.42
CA ARG A 287 45.65 27.24 25.71
C ARG A 287 44.77 27.99 24.71
N LEU A 288 45.29 29.06 24.10
CA LEU A 288 44.64 29.80 23.03
C LEU A 288 44.82 29.09 21.68
N ALA A 289 46.00 28.55 21.39
CA ALA A 289 46.29 27.81 20.16
C ALA A 289 45.40 26.56 19.94
N GLU A 290 44.89 25.95 21.02
CA GLU A 290 43.82 24.91 20.97
C GLU A 290 42.60 25.37 20.15
N LEU A 291 42.23 26.65 20.24
CA LEU A 291 41.09 27.22 19.50
C LEU A 291 41.32 27.20 17.98
N GLY A 292 42.53 27.53 17.54
CA GLY A 292 42.91 27.47 16.12
C GLY A 292 42.86 26.04 15.57
N TRP A 293 43.17 25.03 16.40
CA TRP A 293 43.02 23.63 16.02
C TRP A 293 41.54 23.23 15.88
N LEU A 294 40.70 23.58 16.87
CA LEU A 294 39.26 23.34 16.82
C LEU A 294 38.63 24.00 15.59
N HIS A 295 39.02 25.24 15.29
CA HIS A 295 38.61 25.99 14.10
C HIS A 295 38.98 25.25 12.81
N ASN A 296 40.25 24.85 12.68
CA ASN A 296 40.74 24.09 11.53
C ASN A 296 40.04 22.75 11.35
N LYS A 297 39.66 22.08 12.44
CA LYS A 297 38.95 20.80 12.39
C LYS A 297 37.53 20.95 11.83
N VAL A 298 36.76 21.91 12.34
CA VAL A 298 35.41 22.22 11.84
C VAL A 298 35.46 22.71 10.39
N ARG A 299 36.43 23.59 10.06
CA ARG A 299 36.64 24.10 8.69
C ARG A 299 36.97 22.97 7.71
N LYS A 300 37.99 22.14 7.98
CA LYS A 300 38.38 21.02 7.10
C LYS A 300 37.23 20.05 6.82
N TYR A 301 36.43 19.71 7.84
CA TYR A 301 35.25 18.86 7.66
C TYR A 301 34.21 19.52 6.75
N THR A 302 33.94 20.81 7.00
CA THR A 302 32.97 21.61 6.27
C THR A 302 33.36 21.77 4.81
N ASP A 303 34.62 22.13 4.52
CA ASP A 303 35.16 22.28 3.17
C ASP A 303 35.07 20.95 2.40
N ALA A 304 35.51 19.84 3.01
CA ALA A 304 35.51 18.52 2.39
C ALA A 304 34.10 17.98 2.07
N ARG A 305 33.09 18.33 2.88
CA ARG A 305 31.70 17.86 2.70
C ARG A 305 30.80 18.82 1.91
N SER A 306 31.14 20.11 1.84
CA SER A 306 30.36 21.10 1.07
C SER A 306 30.26 20.78 -0.43
N LEU A 307 31.29 20.14 -1.01
CA LEU A 307 31.36 19.76 -2.42
C LEU A 307 30.83 18.34 -2.68
N ASP A 308 30.63 17.54 -1.64
CA ASP A 308 30.25 16.13 -1.74
C ASP A 308 28.73 15.98 -1.94
N ARG A 309 28.30 15.85 -3.19
CA ARG A 309 26.90 15.59 -3.52
C ARG A 309 26.38 14.27 -2.93
N ALA A 310 27.24 13.27 -2.67
CA ALA A 310 26.82 12.02 -2.06
C ALA A 310 26.45 12.16 -0.58
N PHE A 311 26.92 13.24 0.08
CA PHE A 311 26.58 13.59 1.47
C PHE A 311 25.11 14.01 1.64
N GLY A 312 24.44 14.38 0.53
CA GLY A 312 23.00 14.63 0.48
C GLY A 312 22.56 15.99 1.03
N LEU A 313 21.26 16.25 0.98
CA LEU A 313 20.64 17.52 1.38
C LEU A 313 20.66 17.72 2.89
N VAL A 314 20.47 16.65 3.68
CA VAL A 314 20.56 16.70 5.16
C VAL A 314 22.01 17.00 5.57
N GLY A 315 22.99 16.38 4.90
CA GLY A 315 24.41 16.66 5.09
C GLY A 315 24.78 18.11 4.71
N GLN A 316 24.25 18.62 3.60
CA GLN A 316 24.46 20.02 3.20
C GLN A 316 23.86 21.02 4.19
N SER A 317 22.65 20.77 4.72
CA SER A 317 22.07 21.60 5.80
C SER A 317 22.92 21.57 7.08
N PHE A 318 23.49 20.42 7.44
CA PHE A 318 24.46 20.34 8.54
C PHE A 318 25.68 21.21 8.28
N CYS A 319 26.32 21.09 7.10
CA CYS A 319 27.45 21.95 6.72
C CYS A 319 27.08 23.44 6.67
N ALA A 320 25.85 23.81 6.29
CA ALA A 320 25.36 25.19 6.32
C ALA A 320 25.23 25.72 7.76
N SER A 321 24.74 24.89 8.70
CA SER A 321 24.68 25.25 10.12
C SER A 321 26.08 25.45 10.72
N LEU A 322 27.05 24.60 10.37
CA LEU A 322 28.45 24.74 10.79
C LEU A 322 29.08 26.04 10.23
N HIS A 323 28.81 26.39 8.97
CA HIS A 323 29.22 27.67 8.40
C HIS A 323 28.59 28.88 9.11
N GLN A 324 27.33 28.78 9.53
CA GLN A 324 26.65 29.87 10.25
C GLN A 324 27.30 30.12 11.62
N GLU A 325 27.60 29.06 12.37
CA GLU A 325 28.33 29.18 13.64
C GLU A 325 29.78 29.68 13.42
N LEU A 326 30.45 29.25 12.34
CA LEU A 326 31.78 29.73 11.98
C LEU A 326 31.76 31.22 11.58
N LYS A 327 30.67 31.71 10.97
CA LYS A 327 30.46 33.12 10.63
C LYS A 327 30.30 33.99 11.88
N GLU A 328 29.59 33.52 12.90
CA GLU A 328 29.52 34.20 14.20
C GLU A 328 30.90 34.26 14.88
N TYR A 329 31.70 33.20 14.77
CA TYR A 329 33.09 33.21 15.23
C TYR A 329 33.95 34.23 14.46
N TYR A 330 33.86 34.30 13.13
CA TYR A 330 34.56 35.31 12.33
C TYR A 330 34.10 36.74 12.64
N ARG A 331 32.82 36.95 12.97
CA ARG A 331 32.28 38.24 13.43
C ARG A 331 32.92 38.68 14.75
N LEU A 332 33.17 37.77 15.68
CA LEU A 332 33.92 38.08 16.90
C LEU A 332 35.40 38.41 16.58
N LEU A 333 36.04 37.64 15.70
CA LEU A 333 37.43 37.89 15.31
C LEU A 333 37.61 39.25 14.62
N SER A 334 36.64 39.74 13.83
CA SER A 334 36.74 41.05 13.20
C SER A 334 36.67 42.20 14.22
N VAL A 335 35.85 42.05 15.27
CA VAL A 335 35.82 43.01 16.40
C VAL A 335 37.17 43.06 17.11
N LEU A 336 37.76 41.90 17.41
CA LEU A 336 39.09 41.83 18.04
C LEU A 336 40.18 42.43 17.14
N HIS A 337 40.12 42.21 15.83
CA HIS A 337 41.06 42.80 14.89
C HIS A 337 40.90 44.33 14.79
N SER A 338 39.68 44.86 14.82
CA SER A 338 39.46 46.32 14.85
C SER A 338 40.00 46.98 16.11
N GLN A 339 39.90 46.32 17.27
CA GLN A 339 40.45 46.84 18.53
C GLN A 339 41.98 46.88 18.48
N LEU A 340 42.61 45.86 17.90
CA LEU A 340 44.05 45.82 17.69
C LEU A 340 44.55 46.93 16.75
N GLN A 341 43.83 47.20 15.65
CA GLN A 341 44.17 48.30 14.73
C GLN A 341 44.10 49.67 15.42
N VAL A 342 43.07 49.91 16.24
CA VAL A 342 42.94 51.16 17.03
C VAL A 342 44.07 51.30 18.05
N GLU A 343 44.56 50.20 18.65
CA GLU A 343 45.73 50.21 19.54
C GLU A 343 47.05 50.53 18.80
N ASP A 344 47.24 50.00 17.58
CA ASP A 344 48.42 50.28 16.74
C ASP A 344 48.41 51.74 16.21
N GLU A 345 47.25 52.34 15.93
CA GLU A 345 47.13 53.74 15.46
C GLU A 345 47.30 54.80 16.58
N GLN A 346 46.97 54.47 17.83
CA GLN A 346 46.91 55.44 18.94
C GLN A 346 48.20 55.57 19.78
N GLY A 347 49.27 54.84 19.45
CA GLY A 347 50.64 55.21 19.82
C GLY A 347 50.95 55.37 21.32
N VAL A 348 50.80 54.31 22.12
CA VAL A 348 51.39 54.12 23.46
C VAL A 348 51.46 55.38 24.34
N THR A 349 50.32 55.96 24.73
CA THR A 349 50.14 56.55 26.09
C THR A 349 48.68 56.83 26.40
N ILE A 350 48.23 56.45 27.61
CA ILE A 350 46.90 56.74 28.19
C ILE A 350 45.70 56.03 27.54
N CYS A 351 45.52 54.73 27.84
CA CYS A 351 44.23 54.19 28.32
C CYS A 351 44.37 52.73 28.82
N THR A 352 44.44 52.51 30.13
CA THR A 352 44.58 51.18 30.73
C THR A 352 43.33 50.30 30.64
N GLU A 353 42.19 50.84 30.18
CA GLU A 353 40.91 50.11 30.12
C GLU A 353 40.65 49.40 28.77
N SER A 354 41.36 49.73 27.69
CA SER A 354 41.11 49.18 26.34
C SER A 354 42.09 48.10 25.86
N SER A 355 43.33 48.06 26.36
CA SER A 355 44.39 47.21 25.80
C SER A 355 44.08 45.69 25.75
N LEU A 356 44.38 45.07 24.61
CA LEU A 356 44.28 43.65 24.31
C LEU A 356 45.43 42.84 24.93
N THR A 357 45.37 42.61 26.25
CA THR A 357 46.27 41.65 26.92
C THR A 357 45.88 40.19 26.65
N LEU A 358 46.85 39.27 26.69
CA LEU A 358 46.62 37.83 26.54
C LEU A 358 45.63 37.27 27.58
N ARG A 359 45.59 37.86 28.78
CA ARG A 359 44.62 37.48 29.82
C ARG A 359 43.20 37.92 29.49
N ARG A 360 43.03 39.12 28.91
CA ARG A 360 41.73 39.62 28.44
C ARG A 360 41.21 38.77 27.28
N LEU A 361 42.09 38.47 26.33
CA LEU A 361 41.81 37.56 25.21
C LEU A 361 41.37 36.17 25.72
N LEU A 362 42.04 35.60 26.73
CA LEU A 362 41.67 34.32 27.31
C LEU A 362 40.25 34.29 27.91
N VAL A 363 39.79 35.38 28.53
CA VAL A 363 38.42 35.49 29.05
C VAL A 363 37.42 35.66 27.92
N TRP A 364 37.71 36.52 26.95
CA TRP A 364 36.82 36.79 25.80
C TRP A 364 36.66 35.58 24.87
N MET A 365 37.70 34.75 24.72
CA MET A 365 37.63 33.52 23.92
C MET A 365 37.08 32.32 24.70
N TYR A 366 36.67 32.46 25.97
CA TYR A 366 36.16 31.34 26.77
C TYR A 366 34.86 30.76 26.21
N ASP A 367 33.83 31.58 25.97
CA ASP A 367 32.55 31.15 25.40
C ASP A 367 32.70 30.59 23.96
N PRO A 368 33.40 31.27 23.03
CA PRO A 368 33.74 30.71 21.72
C PRO A 368 34.48 29.37 21.80
N LYS A 369 35.38 29.19 22.77
CA LYS A 369 36.10 27.94 22.97
C LYS A 369 35.18 26.80 23.38
N VAL A 370 34.21 27.03 24.25
CA VAL A 370 33.20 26.02 24.60
C VAL A 370 32.36 25.66 23.37
N ARG A 371 31.79 26.66 22.68
CA ARG A 371 30.98 26.44 21.46
C ARG A 371 31.74 25.67 20.38
N LEU A 372 32.96 26.07 20.07
CA LEU A 372 33.77 25.45 19.03
C LEU A 372 34.25 24.03 19.42
N LYS A 373 34.41 23.76 20.72
CA LYS A 373 34.69 22.41 21.24
C LYS A 373 33.47 21.49 21.12
N THR A 374 32.27 21.98 21.42
CA THR A 374 31.00 21.29 21.16
C THR A 374 30.83 20.98 19.66
N LEU A 375 31.11 21.94 18.78
CA LEU A 375 31.06 21.73 17.32
C LEU A 375 32.08 20.68 16.85
N ALA A 376 33.31 20.71 17.35
CA ALA A 376 34.33 19.73 16.99
C ALA A 376 33.98 18.30 17.45
N ALA A 377 33.38 18.15 18.64
CA ALA A 377 32.90 16.87 19.14
C ALA A 377 31.65 16.36 18.37
N LEU A 378 30.74 17.26 17.98
CA LEU A 378 29.60 16.93 17.14
C LEU A 378 30.07 16.47 15.75
N VAL A 379 31.02 17.17 15.13
CA VAL A 379 31.65 16.79 13.86
C VAL A 379 32.25 15.38 13.94
N ASP A 380 32.96 15.04 15.02
CA ASP A 380 33.48 13.67 15.24
C ASP A 380 32.37 12.63 15.30
N PHE A 381 31.30 12.90 16.06
CA PHE A 381 30.19 11.96 16.21
C PHE A 381 29.39 11.73 14.92
N CYS A 382 29.39 12.74 14.03
CA CYS A 382 28.71 12.75 12.74
C CYS A 382 29.55 12.17 11.58
N GLN A 383 30.81 11.77 11.79
CA GLN A 383 31.65 11.21 10.73
C GLN A 383 31.03 9.91 10.15
N GLY A 384 30.86 9.88 8.82
CA GLY A 384 30.38 8.70 8.10
C GLY A 384 28.86 8.47 8.09
N ARG A 385 28.07 9.29 8.81
CA ARG A 385 26.59 9.19 8.83
C ARG A 385 25.95 10.01 7.71
N LYS A 386 24.74 9.62 7.31
CA LYS A 386 23.95 10.27 6.24
C LYS A 386 22.47 10.38 6.60
N GLY A 387 21.76 11.37 6.06
CA GLY A 387 20.29 11.45 6.16
C GLY A 387 19.77 11.39 7.60
N GLY A 388 18.78 10.54 7.84
CA GLY A 388 18.21 10.37 9.18
C GLY A 388 19.17 9.83 10.25
N GLU A 389 20.25 9.12 9.88
CA GLU A 389 21.29 8.70 10.84
C GLU A 389 22.08 9.91 11.38
N LEU A 390 22.25 10.95 10.56
CA LEU A 390 22.88 12.22 10.95
C LEU A 390 21.95 13.01 11.88
N ALA A 391 20.67 13.12 11.54
CA ALA A 391 19.67 13.76 12.41
C ALA A 391 19.54 13.04 13.77
N SER A 392 19.53 11.70 13.77
CA SER A 392 19.58 10.87 14.97
C SER A 392 20.83 11.13 15.82
N ALA A 393 21.99 11.36 15.20
CA ALA A 393 23.24 11.66 15.90
C ALA A 393 23.20 13.03 16.58
N VAL A 394 22.75 14.08 15.87
CA VAL A 394 22.59 15.43 16.42
C VAL A 394 21.59 15.43 17.58
N HIS A 395 20.43 14.78 17.41
CA HIS A 395 19.41 14.67 18.47
C HIS A 395 19.92 13.91 19.71
N ALA A 396 20.64 12.79 19.53
CA ALA A 396 21.24 12.05 20.64
C ALA A 396 22.23 12.90 21.44
N TYR A 397 23.03 13.74 20.77
CA TYR A 397 23.97 14.66 21.42
C TYR A 397 23.27 15.80 22.17
N GLY A 398 22.08 16.24 21.70
CA GLY A 398 21.24 17.26 22.33
C GLY A 398 20.62 16.86 23.67
N LYS A 399 20.57 15.55 23.99
CA LYS A 399 20.06 15.02 25.28
C LYS A 399 21.02 15.24 26.47
N THR A 400 22.12 15.96 26.26
CA THR A 400 23.10 16.31 27.29
C THR A 400 22.59 17.42 28.22
N GLY A 401 23.19 17.54 29.41
CA GLY A 401 22.66 18.36 30.51
C GLY A 401 22.83 19.88 30.41
N ASP A 402 23.86 20.36 29.71
CA ASP A 402 24.20 21.80 29.63
C ASP A 402 23.21 22.59 28.73
N PRO A 403 22.55 23.66 29.24
CA PRO A 403 21.64 24.47 28.43
C PRO A 403 22.32 25.25 27.29
N GLN A 404 23.58 25.68 27.42
CA GLN A 404 24.25 26.43 26.34
C GLN A 404 24.55 25.52 25.15
N MET A 405 25.14 24.34 25.42
CA MET A 405 25.31 23.28 24.44
C MET A 405 23.99 22.80 23.85
N ARG A 406 22.94 22.62 24.66
CA ARG A 406 21.60 22.22 24.17
C ARG A 406 21.00 23.23 23.21
N ALA A 407 21.05 24.53 23.52
CA ALA A 407 20.52 25.57 22.65
C ALA A 407 21.23 25.61 21.29
N LEU A 408 22.57 25.45 21.27
CA LEU A 408 23.36 25.35 20.04
C LEU A 408 23.00 24.09 19.24
N ILE A 409 22.90 22.93 19.90
CA ILE A 409 22.54 21.66 19.22
C ILE A 409 21.10 21.69 18.72
N GLN A 410 20.16 22.31 19.43
CA GLN A 410 18.76 22.45 19.02
C GLN A 410 18.62 23.37 17.79
N HIS A 411 19.42 24.44 17.72
CA HIS A 411 19.51 25.29 16.52
C HIS A 411 20.11 24.55 15.31
N ILE A 412 21.14 23.73 15.53
CA ILE A 412 21.69 22.86 14.47
C ILE A 412 20.66 21.81 14.05
N LEU A 413 19.97 21.19 15.00
CA LEU A 413 18.95 20.16 14.75
C LEU A 413 17.79 20.72 13.91
N SER A 414 17.41 21.99 14.07
CA SER A 414 16.35 22.61 13.26
C SER A 414 16.74 22.92 11.82
N LEU A 415 18.01 23.25 11.56
CA LEU A 415 18.51 23.30 10.19
C LEU A 415 18.63 21.90 9.57
N VAL A 416 19.10 20.91 10.34
CA VAL A 416 19.34 19.54 9.87
C VAL A 416 18.02 18.78 9.61
N SER A 417 16.99 18.99 10.41
CA SER A 417 15.70 18.31 10.22
C SER A 417 14.80 18.97 9.18
N HIS A 418 15.03 20.24 8.81
CA HIS A 418 14.20 20.96 7.84
C HIS A 418 14.04 20.24 6.48
N PRO A 419 15.09 19.67 5.84
CA PRO A 419 14.91 18.81 4.66
C PRO A 419 14.05 17.56 4.93
N ILE A 420 14.22 16.90 6.08
CA ILE A 420 13.47 15.70 6.45
C ILE A 420 11.98 16.04 6.65
N LEU A 421 11.69 17.18 7.28
CA LEU A 421 10.33 17.71 7.44
C LEU A 421 9.73 18.14 6.09
N SER A 422 10.52 18.73 5.19
CA SER A 422 10.07 19.06 3.82
C SER A 422 9.68 17.80 3.03
N PHE A 423 10.50 16.75 3.06
CA PHE A 423 10.15 15.45 2.46
C PHE A 423 8.88 14.85 3.10
N LEU A 424 8.77 14.91 4.42
CA LEU A 424 7.60 14.41 5.15
C LEU A 424 6.33 15.19 4.80
N TYR A 425 6.39 16.53 4.68
CA TYR A 425 5.24 17.35 4.31
C TYR A 425 4.79 17.09 2.86
N ARG A 426 5.71 17.02 1.90
CA ARG A 426 5.37 16.67 0.51
C ARG A 426 4.83 15.24 0.39
N TRP A 427 5.31 14.30 1.20
CA TRP A 427 4.79 12.94 1.24
C TRP A 427 3.40 12.83 1.89
N ILE A 428 3.12 13.60 2.95
CA ILE A 428 1.83 13.62 3.66
C ILE A 428 0.75 14.41 2.92
N TYR A 429 1.12 15.42 2.13
CA TYR A 429 0.14 16.25 1.43
C TYR A 429 0.09 16.00 -0.08
N ASP A 430 1.22 15.96 -0.78
CA ASP A 430 1.26 15.79 -2.23
C ASP A 430 1.36 14.31 -2.66
N GLY A 431 1.84 13.43 -1.78
CA GLY A 431 2.10 12.01 -2.07
C GLY A 431 3.36 11.76 -2.93
N GLU A 432 4.22 12.78 -3.08
CA GLU A 432 5.42 12.73 -3.93
C GLU A 432 6.70 12.45 -3.11
N LEU A 433 7.60 11.62 -3.63
CA LEU A 433 8.93 11.34 -3.06
C LEU A 433 10.05 11.77 -4.02
N GLU A 434 10.59 12.96 -3.81
CA GLU A 434 11.81 13.45 -4.51
C GLU A 434 13.11 13.10 -3.77
N ASP A 435 13.28 11.84 -3.35
CA ASP A 435 14.47 11.37 -2.63
C ASP A 435 15.61 10.93 -3.57
N THR A 436 16.27 11.92 -4.18
CA THR A 436 17.41 11.72 -5.11
C THR A 436 18.67 11.13 -4.45
N TYR A 437 18.83 11.29 -3.14
CA TYR A 437 20.05 10.89 -2.41
C TYR A 437 19.87 9.71 -1.46
N HIS A 438 18.66 9.15 -1.35
CA HIS A 438 18.31 8.04 -0.46
C HIS A 438 18.48 8.39 1.03
N GLU A 439 18.07 9.60 1.39
CA GLU A 439 18.14 10.13 2.77
C GLU A 439 16.85 9.96 3.56
N PHE A 440 15.71 9.79 2.89
CA PHE A 440 14.42 9.62 3.55
C PHE A 440 14.22 8.17 3.99
N PHE A 441 13.45 7.99 5.07
CA PHE A 441 13.20 6.66 5.65
C PHE A 441 12.14 5.87 4.89
N VAL A 442 11.30 6.50 4.06
CA VAL A 442 10.44 5.81 3.09
C VAL A 442 11.19 5.70 1.77
N ALA A 443 11.33 4.49 1.24
CA ALA A 443 11.93 4.21 -0.05
C ALA A 443 10.87 3.73 -1.05
N SER A 444 10.90 4.28 -2.27
CA SER A 444 10.14 3.77 -3.41
C SER A 444 11.01 2.83 -4.25
N ASP A 445 10.54 1.61 -4.52
CA ASP A 445 11.16 0.73 -5.51
C ASP A 445 10.58 1.02 -6.91
N PRO A 446 11.40 1.43 -7.90
CA PRO A 446 10.93 1.69 -9.26
C PRO A 446 10.61 0.41 -10.07
N ASN A 447 11.03 -0.78 -9.61
CA ASN A 447 10.83 -2.04 -10.34
C ASN A 447 9.41 -2.61 -10.16
N VAL A 448 8.70 -2.19 -9.11
CA VAL A 448 7.36 -2.67 -8.77
C VAL A 448 6.31 -1.99 -9.66
N LYS A 449 5.53 -2.80 -10.39
CA LYS A 449 4.42 -2.33 -11.22
C LYS A 449 3.31 -1.71 -10.35
N THR A 450 2.55 -0.77 -10.95
CA THR A 450 1.42 -0.08 -10.31
C THR A 450 0.37 -1.01 -9.69
N ASP A 451 0.16 -2.19 -10.28
CA ASP A 451 -0.72 -3.25 -9.79
C ASP A 451 -0.37 -3.74 -8.36
N ARG A 452 0.92 -3.81 -8.01
CA ARG A 452 1.41 -4.19 -6.67
C ARG A 452 1.89 -3.00 -5.83
N LEU A 453 1.42 -1.79 -6.16
CA LEU A 453 1.79 -0.54 -5.48
C LEU A 453 1.59 -0.59 -3.97
N TRP A 454 0.50 -1.21 -3.52
CA TRP A 454 0.12 -1.21 -2.10
C TRP A 454 1.07 -2.04 -1.23
N HIS A 455 1.55 -3.17 -1.75
CA HIS A 455 2.34 -4.15 -1.00
C HIS A 455 3.84 -3.85 -1.08
N ASP A 456 4.40 -3.89 -2.29
CA ASP A 456 5.86 -4.02 -2.50
C ASP A 456 6.57 -2.69 -2.78
N LYS A 457 5.86 -1.68 -3.31
CA LYS A 457 6.48 -0.46 -3.85
C LYS A 457 7.12 0.45 -2.79
N TYR A 458 6.58 0.48 -1.57
CA TYR A 458 7.02 1.39 -0.50
C TYR A 458 7.52 0.61 0.72
N SER A 459 8.77 0.87 1.10
CA SER A 459 9.45 0.20 2.21
C SER A 459 10.07 1.18 3.22
N LEU A 460 10.21 0.73 4.47
CA LEU A 460 10.77 1.50 5.58
C LEU A 460 12.26 1.15 5.81
N ARG A 461 13.16 2.10 5.53
CA ARG A 461 14.60 2.02 5.84
C ARG A 461 14.83 2.28 7.33
N LYS A 462 14.83 1.21 8.14
CA LYS A 462 14.98 1.30 9.61
C LYS A 462 16.21 2.09 10.09
N SER A 463 17.32 2.08 9.37
CA SER A 463 18.53 2.82 9.78
C SER A 463 18.38 4.34 9.64
N MET A 464 17.59 4.79 8.65
CA MET A 464 17.36 6.21 8.35
C MET A 464 16.20 6.84 9.14
N ILE A 465 15.63 6.15 10.12
CA ILE A 465 14.58 6.71 10.97
C ILE A 465 15.21 7.64 12.02
N PRO A 466 14.84 8.94 12.08
CA PRO A 466 15.31 9.84 13.12
C PRO A 466 14.83 9.41 14.51
N THR A 467 15.68 9.48 15.54
CA THR A 467 15.35 9.07 16.92
C THR A 467 14.26 9.91 17.61
N PHE A 468 13.77 10.98 16.98
CA PHE A 468 12.59 11.74 17.42
C PHE A 468 11.28 11.28 16.76
N ILE A 469 11.32 10.32 15.82
CA ILE A 469 10.14 9.68 15.21
C ILE A 469 10.07 8.25 15.73
N THR A 470 8.95 7.85 16.32
CA THR A 470 8.74 6.46 16.76
C THR A 470 8.46 5.54 15.57
N MET A 471 8.68 4.23 15.75
CA MET A 471 8.41 3.25 14.69
C MET A 471 6.93 3.30 14.23
N ASP A 472 6.01 3.55 15.15
CA ASP A 472 4.58 3.60 14.85
C ASP A 472 4.20 4.86 14.07
N GLN A 473 4.80 6.00 14.41
CA GLN A 473 4.65 7.23 13.62
C GLN A 473 5.25 7.05 12.21
N ALA A 474 6.41 6.39 12.08
CA ALA A 474 6.99 6.07 10.77
C ALA A 474 6.08 5.13 9.94
N ARG A 475 5.36 4.19 10.57
CA ARG A 475 4.34 3.34 9.90
C ARG A 475 3.13 4.16 9.46
N LYS A 476 2.58 5.03 10.31
CA LYS A 476 1.46 5.92 9.95
C LYS A 476 1.82 6.83 8.77
N VAL A 477 2.99 7.47 8.80
CA VAL A 477 3.48 8.31 7.70
C VAL A 477 3.65 7.53 6.40
N LEU A 478 4.12 6.28 6.44
CA LEU A 478 4.15 5.42 5.25
C LEU A 478 2.73 5.10 4.74
N LEU A 479 1.78 4.81 5.62
CA LEU A 479 0.40 4.49 5.23
C LEU A 479 -0.34 5.70 4.65
N ILE A 480 -0.17 6.92 5.22
CA ILE A 480 -0.73 8.17 4.66
C ILE A 480 -0.34 8.35 3.19
N GLY A 481 0.96 8.35 2.89
CA GLY A 481 1.42 8.57 1.52
C GLY A 481 1.17 7.38 0.59
N LYS A 482 1.08 6.15 1.10
CA LYS A 482 0.52 5.00 0.35
C LYS A 482 -0.92 5.29 -0.08
N SER A 483 -1.78 5.73 0.85
CA SER A 483 -3.19 6.08 0.58
C SER A 483 -3.33 7.19 -0.46
N ILE A 484 -2.60 8.29 -0.30
CA ILE A 484 -2.65 9.43 -1.24
C ILE A 484 -2.13 9.02 -2.62
N ASN A 485 -0.99 8.34 -2.69
CA ASN A 485 -0.44 7.95 -3.98
C ASN A 485 -1.25 6.83 -4.65
N PHE A 486 -1.96 5.99 -3.90
CA PHE A 486 -2.95 5.06 -4.44
C PHE A 486 -4.16 5.81 -5.04
N LEU A 487 -4.67 6.84 -4.36
CA LEU A 487 -5.72 7.71 -4.90
C LEU A 487 -5.29 8.38 -6.22
N HIS A 488 -4.07 8.91 -6.28
CA HIS A 488 -3.53 9.56 -7.48
C HIS A 488 -3.24 8.55 -8.62
N GLN A 489 -2.58 7.41 -8.34
CA GLN A 489 -2.11 6.49 -9.39
C GLN A 489 -3.14 5.46 -9.83
N VAL A 490 -4.04 5.02 -8.95
CA VAL A 490 -4.96 3.89 -9.21
C VAL A 490 -6.42 4.35 -9.26
N CYS A 491 -6.86 5.23 -8.35
CA CYS A 491 -8.20 5.84 -8.45
C CYS A 491 -8.27 7.00 -9.47
N HIS A 492 -7.11 7.48 -9.94
CA HIS A 492 -6.98 8.66 -10.81
C HIS A 492 -7.63 9.93 -10.26
N ASP A 493 -7.84 9.99 -8.94
CA ASP A 493 -8.48 11.13 -8.29
C ASP A 493 -7.53 12.33 -8.32
N ARG A 494 -7.98 13.42 -8.94
CA ARG A 494 -7.24 14.69 -9.04
C ARG A 494 -7.75 15.73 -8.04
N THR A 495 -8.33 15.28 -6.94
CA THR A 495 -8.82 16.16 -5.88
C THR A 495 -7.61 16.87 -5.24
N PRO A 496 -7.57 18.21 -5.23
CA PRO A 496 -6.39 18.93 -4.74
C PRO A 496 -6.20 18.68 -3.24
N PRO A 497 -4.96 18.55 -2.76
CA PRO A 497 -4.67 18.02 -1.41
C PRO A 497 -5.27 18.85 -0.27
N GLY A 498 -5.46 20.16 -0.48
CA GLY A 498 -6.15 21.06 0.45
C GLY A 498 -7.65 20.80 0.67
N LYS A 499 -8.25 19.78 0.02
CA LYS A 499 -9.58 19.24 0.37
C LYS A 499 -9.52 17.92 1.15
N ILE A 500 -8.41 17.18 1.06
CA ILE A 500 -8.22 15.88 1.72
C ILE A 500 -7.73 16.10 3.15
N THR A 501 -6.91 17.13 3.35
CA THR A 501 -6.55 17.66 4.66
C THR A 501 -6.69 19.19 4.66
N PRO A 502 -7.17 19.82 5.74
CA PRO A 502 -7.24 21.28 5.82
C PRO A 502 -5.82 21.84 5.77
N ALA A 503 -5.55 22.67 4.77
CA ALA A 503 -4.20 23.14 4.45
C ALA A 503 -3.51 23.84 5.64
N SER A 504 -2.64 23.11 6.34
CA SER A 504 -1.57 23.74 7.08
C SER A 504 -0.62 24.36 6.07
N LYS A 505 -0.13 25.57 6.34
CA LYS A 505 0.82 26.23 5.42
C LYS A 505 2.05 25.33 5.29
N PRO A 506 2.64 25.19 4.09
CA PRO A 506 3.96 24.57 3.99
C PRO A 506 4.91 25.34 4.91
N ALA A 507 5.71 24.61 5.69
CA ALA A 507 6.69 25.17 6.62
C ALA A 507 7.91 25.70 5.85
N ASP A 508 7.68 26.68 4.98
CA ASP A 508 8.67 27.27 4.07
C ASP A 508 9.77 28.06 4.82
N THR A 509 9.55 28.39 6.10
CA THR A 509 10.57 29.07 6.92
C THR A 509 11.21 28.12 7.93
N PRO A 510 12.54 28.24 8.16
CA PRO A 510 13.23 27.46 9.20
C PRO A 510 12.81 27.85 10.63
N LYS A 511 12.02 28.94 10.80
CA LYS A 511 11.45 29.31 12.09
C LYS A 511 10.23 28.45 12.44
N ASP A 512 9.34 28.22 11.47
CA ASP A 512 8.20 27.30 11.63
C ASP A 512 8.70 25.89 11.97
N ALA A 513 9.79 25.45 11.33
CA ALA A 513 10.45 24.19 11.67
C ALA A 513 11.01 24.17 13.12
N ALA A 514 11.65 25.25 13.58
CA ALA A 514 12.18 25.35 14.95
C ALA A 514 11.10 25.36 16.03
N GLU A 515 9.94 25.98 15.76
CA GLU A 515 8.76 25.93 16.61
C GLU A 515 8.19 24.49 16.63
N LEU A 516 7.97 23.88 15.46
CA LEU A 516 7.51 22.48 15.35
C LEU A 516 8.44 21.48 16.06
N LEU A 517 9.76 21.65 16.01
CA LEU A 517 10.74 20.79 16.69
C LEU A 517 10.75 20.95 18.21
N SER A 518 10.31 22.10 18.71
CA SER A 518 10.16 22.34 20.14
C SER A 518 8.81 21.83 20.67
N ASP A 519 7.85 21.66 19.76
CA ASP A 519 6.47 21.18 19.97
C ASP A 519 6.30 19.69 19.55
N LEU A 520 7.41 19.03 19.19
CA LEU A 520 7.46 17.71 18.53
C LEU A 520 6.96 16.55 19.41
N GLU A 521 7.01 16.69 20.73
CA GLU A 521 6.65 15.61 21.68
C GLU A 521 5.13 15.42 21.82
N GLY A 522 4.30 16.29 21.20
CA GLY A 522 2.83 16.15 21.20
C GLY A 522 2.14 16.70 19.95
N ALA A 523 2.23 18.01 19.69
CA ALA A 523 1.39 18.68 18.68
C ALA A 523 1.68 18.23 17.24
N PHE A 524 2.89 17.72 16.96
CA PHE A 524 3.21 17.12 15.66
C PHE A 524 2.59 15.72 15.49
N GLN A 525 2.53 14.91 16.56
CA GLN A 525 1.84 13.64 16.54
C GLN A 525 0.34 13.83 16.29
N GLU A 526 -0.31 14.79 16.96
CA GLU A 526 -1.74 15.08 16.71
C GLU A 526 -2.01 15.47 15.25
N LYS A 527 -1.11 16.21 14.61
CA LYS A 527 -1.21 16.56 13.19
C LYS A 527 -1.05 15.35 12.27
N ILE A 528 -0.15 14.41 12.57
CA ILE A 528 -0.01 13.15 11.82
C ILE A 528 -1.24 12.26 12.04
N ASP A 529 -1.70 12.11 13.28
CA ASP A 529 -2.84 11.25 13.63
C ASP A 529 -4.16 11.78 13.03
N SER A 530 -4.32 13.11 12.94
CA SER A 530 -5.42 13.76 12.21
C SER A 530 -5.32 13.52 10.70
N ALA A 531 -4.16 13.80 10.08
CA ALA A 531 -3.94 13.57 8.66
C ALA A 531 -4.12 12.08 8.27
N TYR A 532 -3.74 11.16 9.14
CA TYR A 532 -3.99 9.73 9.00
C TYR A 532 -5.49 9.42 8.94
N PHE A 533 -6.25 9.87 9.95
CA PHE A 533 -7.69 9.61 10.00
C PHE A 533 -8.44 10.21 8.81
N ASP A 534 -8.13 11.45 8.44
CA ASP A 534 -8.75 12.14 7.31
C ASP A 534 -8.43 11.44 5.97
N THR A 535 -7.16 11.06 5.74
CA THR A 535 -6.75 10.42 4.48
C THR A 535 -7.24 8.99 4.34
N SER A 536 -7.16 8.16 5.40
CA SER A 536 -7.68 6.80 5.38
C SER A 536 -9.20 6.77 5.25
N LYS A 537 -9.92 7.64 5.97
CA LYS A 537 -11.38 7.75 5.82
C LYS A 537 -11.76 8.21 4.42
N TYR A 538 -11.08 9.21 3.86
CA TYR A 538 -11.34 9.68 2.50
C TYR A 538 -11.07 8.58 1.46
N LEU A 539 -10.00 7.79 1.61
CA LEU A 539 -9.73 6.63 0.77
C LEU A 539 -10.87 5.60 0.81
N LEU A 540 -11.37 5.25 2.01
CA LEU A 540 -12.50 4.33 2.15
C LEU A 540 -13.80 4.91 1.58
N ASP A 541 -14.07 6.20 1.78
CA ASP A 541 -15.21 6.91 1.17
C ASP A 541 -15.14 6.87 -0.37
N VAL A 542 -13.96 7.08 -0.97
CA VAL A 542 -13.73 6.98 -2.42
C VAL A 542 -13.94 5.56 -2.92
N LEU A 543 -13.35 4.56 -2.27
CA LEU A 543 -13.49 3.14 -2.63
C LEU A 543 -14.95 2.65 -2.51
N ASN A 544 -15.68 3.11 -1.50
CA ASN A 544 -17.08 2.72 -1.30
C ASN A 544 -18.05 3.45 -2.22
N ARG A 545 -17.80 4.73 -2.58
CA ARG A 545 -18.70 5.51 -3.44
C ARG A 545 -18.44 5.34 -4.93
N ASN A 546 -17.17 5.40 -5.34
CA ASN A 546 -16.80 5.38 -6.76
C ASN A 546 -16.60 3.95 -7.27
N TYR A 547 -16.10 3.05 -6.42
CA TYR A 547 -15.74 1.67 -6.78
C TYR A 547 -16.52 0.59 -6.03
N LEU A 548 -17.53 0.98 -5.23
CA LEU A 548 -18.50 0.08 -4.61
C LEU A 548 -17.89 -1.14 -3.88
N LEU A 549 -16.76 -0.98 -3.19
CA LEU A 549 -15.99 -2.07 -2.58
C LEU A 549 -16.84 -3.02 -1.71
N LEU A 550 -17.77 -2.49 -0.92
CA LEU A 550 -18.70 -3.28 -0.10
C LEU A 550 -19.67 -4.14 -0.93
N GLU A 551 -20.17 -3.61 -2.05
CA GLU A 551 -21.04 -4.34 -2.97
C GLU A 551 -20.26 -5.46 -3.68
N HIS A 552 -18.98 -5.23 -4.02
CA HIS A 552 -18.11 -6.26 -4.57
C HIS A 552 -17.84 -7.37 -3.54
N LEU A 553 -17.54 -7.04 -2.28
CA LEU A 553 -17.45 -8.04 -1.20
C LEU A 553 -18.76 -8.85 -1.08
N GLN A 554 -19.91 -8.18 -1.14
CA GLN A 554 -21.20 -8.87 -1.07
C GLN A 554 -21.47 -9.74 -2.31
N ALA A 555 -21.08 -9.31 -3.50
CA ALA A 555 -21.15 -10.09 -4.74
C ALA A 555 -20.31 -11.38 -4.65
N MET A 556 -19.10 -11.29 -4.10
CA MET A 556 -18.25 -12.47 -3.86
C MET A 556 -18.96 -13.50 -2.97
N ARG A 557 -19.68 -13.06 -1.92
CA ARG A 557 -20.55 -13.96 -1.12
C ARG A 557 -21.74 -14.51 -1.92
N ARG A 558 -22.46 -13.66 -2.65
CA ARG A 558 -23.67 -14.04 -3.41
C ARG A 558 -23.37 -15.10 -4.47
N TYR A 559 -22.30 -14.90 -5.26
CA TYR A 559 -21.98 -15.74 -6.42
C TYR A 559 -20.93 -16.82 -6.11
N LEU A 560 -19.75 -16.47 -5.55
CA LEU A 560 -18.66 -17.45 -5.34
C LEU A 560 -18.80 -18.28 -4.05
N LEU A 561 -19.52 -17.79 -3.04
CA LEU A 561 -19.89 -18.59 -1.85
C LEU A 561 -21.32 -19.14 -1.91
N LEU A 562 -21.97 -19.05 -3.09
CA LEU A 562 -23.30 -19.59 -3.40
C LEU A 562 -24.41 -19.05 -2.48
N GLY A 563 -24.28 -17.82 -1.96
CA GLY A 563 -25.27 -17.20 -1.09
C GLY A 563 -26.63 -16.91 -1.76
N GLN A 564 -26.65 -16.61 -3.06
CA GLN A 564 -27.90 -16.48 -3.84
C GLN A 564 -28.35 -17.85 -4.36
N GLY A 565 -29.10 -18.56 -3.51
CA GLY A 565 -29.58 -19.91 -3.80
C GLY A 565 -30.50 -20.00 -5.01
N ASP A 566 -31.32 -18.98 -5.29
CA ASP A 566 -32.23 -18.93 -6.45
C ASP A 566 -31.47 -18.85 -7.78
N PHE A 567 -30.48 -17.96 -7.87
CA PHE A 567 -29.58 -17.83 -9.01
C PHE A 567 -28.84 -19.14 -9.29
N ILE A 568 -28.14 -19.70 -8.29
CA ILE A 568 -27.37 -20.94 -8.46
C ILE A 568 -28.29 -22.12 -8.82
N ARG A 569 -29.45 -22.22 -8.19
CA ARG A 569 -30.42 -23.30 -8.44
C ARG A 569 -30.95 -23.27 -9.87
N HIS A 570 -31.20 -22.10 -10.44
CA HIS A 570 -31.64 -21.96 -11.83
C HIS A 570 -30.49 -22.15 -12.83
N LEU A 571 -29.31 -21.60 -12.52
CA LEU A 571 -28.08 -21.81 -13.31
C LEU A 571 -27.75 -23.31 -13.44
N MET A 572 -27.87 -24.08 -12.35
CA MET A 572 -27.67 -25.54 -12.37
C MET A 572 -28.66 -26.28 -13.28
N ASP A 573 -29.94 -25.89 -13.31
CA ASP A 573 -30.93 -26.51 -14.21
C ASP A 573 -30.60 -26.25 -15.68
N LEU A 574 -30.19 -25.02 -16.02
CA LEU A 574 -29.80 -24.66 -17.39
C LEU A 574 -28.46 -25.27 -17.83
N LEU A 575 -27.52 -25.44 -16.89
CA LEU A 575 -26.20 -26.02 -17.17
C LEU A 575 -26.20 -27.55 -17.22
N LYS A 576 -27.10 -28.24 -16.52
CA LYS A 576 -27.17 -29.72 -16.47
C LYS A 576 -26.99 -30.41 -17.85
N PRO A 577 -27.65 -29.99 -18.95
CA PRO A 577 -27.55 -30.67 -20.25
C PRO A 577 -26.18 -30.51 -20.92
N GLU A 578 -25.49 -29.41 -20.67
CA GLU A 578 -24.14 -29.16 -21.18
C GLU A 578 -23.09 -29.84 -20.29
N LEU A 579 -23.18 -29.69 -18.96
CA LEU A 579 -22.19 -30.26 -18.02
C LEU A 579 -22.20 -31.79 -17.97
N ALA A 580 -23.29 -32.45 -18.40
CA ALA A 580 -23.34 -33.90 -18.58
C ALA A 580 -22.50 -34.40 -19.78
N ARG A 581 -22.08 -33.52 -20.69
CA ARG A 581 -21.19 -33.87 -21.82
C ARG A 581 -19.73 -33.96 -21.35
N PRO A 582 -18.86 -34.70 -22.08
CA PRO A 582 -17.42 -34.72 -21.79
C PRO A 582 -16.83 -33.32 -21.93
N ALA A 583 -15.92 -32.96 -21.03
CA ALA A 583 -15.38 -31.60 -20.91
C ALA A 583 -14.70 -31.07 -22.19
N THR A 584 -14.17 -31.95 -23.05
CA THR A 584 -13.57 -31.59 -24.35
C THR A 584 -14.56 -30.99 -25.36
N THR A 585 -15.87 -31.14 -25.13
CA THR A 585 -16.94 -30.60 -25.99
C THR A 585 -17.53 -29.28 -25.49
N LEU A 586 -17.08 -28.80 -24.33
CA LEU A 586 -17.58 -27.54 -23.75
C LEU A 586 -16.87 -26.33 -24.33
N TYR A 587 -17.67 -25.34 -24.75
CA TYR A 587 -17.18 -24.05 -25.20
C TYR A 587 -17.60 -22.93 -24.25
N GLN A 588 -16.64 -22.10 -23.85
CA GLN A 588 -16.85 -21.00 -22.90
C GLN A 588 -17.99 -20.06 -23.31
N HIS A 589 -18.11 -19.73 -24.60
CA HIS A 589 -19.14 -18.81 -25.12
C HIS A 589 -20.58 -19.33 -24.97
N ASN A 590 -20.79 -20.65 -24.98
CA ASN A 590 -22.10 -21.23 -24.71
C ASN A 590 -22.46 -21.11 -23.22
N LEU A 591 -21.47 -21.32 -22.36
CA LEU A 591 -21.64 -21.25 -20.90
C LEU A 591 -21.85 -19.80 -20.43
N THR A 592 -21.19 -18.81 -21.03
CA THR A 592 -21.46 -17.39 -20.75
C THR A 592 -22.86 -16.98 -21.24
N GLY A 593 -23.32 -17.47 -22.39
CA GLY A 593 -24.70 -17.26 -22.85
C GLY A 593 -25.76 -17.85 -21.91
N ILE A 594 -25.49 -19.05 -21.34
CA ILE A 594 -26.34 -19.66 -20.32
C ILE A 594 -26.28 -18.85 -19.00
N LEU A 595 -25.10 -18.40 -18.59
CA LEU A 595 -24.91 -17.56 -17.40
C LEU A 595 -25.71 -16.26 -17.50
N GLU A 596 -25.59 -15.53 -18.61
CA GLU A 596 -26.39 -14.32 -18.84
C GLU A 596 -27.91 -14.60 -18.82
N THR A 597 -28.33 -15.75 -19.35
CA THR A 597 -29.74 -16.17 -19.33
C THR A 597 -30.22 -16.43 -17.90
N ALA A 598 -29.40 -17.10 -17.08
CA ALA A 598 -29.70 -17.34 -15.67
C ALA A 598 -29.76 -16.04 -14.86
N VAL A 599 -28.85 -15.09 -15.11
CA VAL A 599 -28.86 -13.75 -14.48
C VAL A 599 -30.16 -13.01 -14.81
N ARG A 600 -30.57 -12.97 -16.09
CA ARG A 600 -31.80 -12.29 -16.53
C ARG A 600 -33.10 -12.94 -16.01
N ALA A 601 -33.08 -14.23 -15.72
CA ALA A 601 -34.25 -14.96 -15.24
C ALA A 601 -34.44 -14.94 -13.71
N THR A 602 -33.48 -14.38 -12.95
CA THR A 602 -33.42 -14.46 -11.49
C THR A 602 -33.27 -13.08 -10.84
N ASN A 603 -33.30 -13.01 -9.51
CA ASN A 603 -33.17 -11.72 -8.80
C ASN A 603 -31.80 -11.06 -9.00
N ALA A 604 -30.80 -11.80 -9.49
CA ALA A 604 -29.49 -11.26 -9.90
C ALA A 604 -29.58 -10.13 -10.94
N GLN A 605 -30.66 -10.05 -11.73
CA GLN A 605 -30.87 -8.95 -12.69
C GLN A 605 -30.93 -7.55 -12.05
N PHE A 606 -31.21 -7.46 -10.74
CA PHE A 606 -31.32 -6.20 -10.00
C PHE A 606 -29.98 -5.74 -9.40
N ASP A 607 -28.93 -6.57 -9.48
CA ASP A 607 -27.59 -6.18 -9.04
C ASP A 607 -26.95 -5.19 -10.03
N ASN A 608 -25.96 -4.43 -9.56
CA ASN A 608 -25.33 -3.41 -10.37
C ASN A 608 -24.68 -4.02 -11.62
N ALA A 609 -24.89 -3.41 -12.78
CA ALA A 609 -24.30 -3.83 -14.05
C ALA A 609 -22.77 -3.98 -13.99
N GLU A 610 -22.06 -3.17 -13.20
CA GLU A 610 -20.60 -3.30 -13.01
C GLU A 610 -20.20 -4.57 -12.23
N ILE A 611 -21.10 -5.16 -11.44
CA ILE A 611 -20.88 -6.43 -10.76
C ILE A 611 -21.09 -7.58 -11.75
N LEU A 612 -22.15 -7.50 -12.55
CA LEU A 612 -22.52 -8.54 -13.52
C LEU A 612 -21.52 -8.65 -14.67
N LYS A 613 -20.96 -7.52 -15.15
CA LYS A 613 -19.85 -7.49 -16.13
C LYS A 613 -18.57 -8.19 -15.68
N ARG A 614 -18.41 -8.40 -14.37
CA ARG A 614 -17.23 -9.04 -13.77
C ARG A 614 -17.46 -10.52 -13.45
N LEU A 615 -18.70 -11.01 -13.55
CA LEU A 615 -19.02 -12.41 -13.30
C LEU A 615 -18.85 -13.21 -14.60
N ASP A 616 -17.77 -13.98 -14.68
CA ASP A 616 -17.39 -14.74 -15.86
C ASP A 616 -17.40 -16.26 -15.60
N VAL A 617 -17.46 -17.04 -16.68
CA VAL A 617 -17.24 -18.49 -16.62
C VAL A 617 -15.77 -18.80 -16.91
N ARG A 618 -15.15 -19.58 -16.03
CA ARG A 618 -13.80 -20.12 -16.19
C ARG A 618 -13.83 -21.63 -16.31
N LEU A 619 -13.09 -22.14 -17.29
CA LEU A 619 -12.84 -23.57 -17.46
C LEU A 619 -11.48 -23.91 -16.84
N LEU A 620 -11.43 -25.00 -16.08
CA LEU A 620 -10.19 -25.56 -15.54
C LEU A 620 -9.46 -26.39 -16.62
N GLU A 621 -8.22 -26.80 -16.33
CA GLU A 621 -7.46 -27.70 -17.21
C GLU A 621 -8.10 -29.09 -17.23
N VAL A 622 -8.39 -29.60 -18.45
CA VAL A 622 -9.18 -30.82 -18.66
C VAL A 622 -8.31 -32.07 -18.62
N SER A 623 -8.65 -33.03 -17.76
CA SER A 623 -8.07 -34.38 -17.78
C SER A 623 -8.90 -35.33 -18.65
N PRO A 624 -8.29 -36.34 -19.30
CA PRO A 624 -9.02 -37.31 -20.12
C PRO A 624 -9.92 -38.19 -19.24
N GLY A 625 -11.22 -37.97 -19.33
CA GLY A 625 -12.25 -38.64 -18.51
C GLY A 625 -13.15 -37.67 -17.73
N ASP A 626 -12.76 -36.39 -17.62
CA ASP A 626 -13.51 -35.40 -16.85
C ASP A 626 -14.88 -35.08 -17.47
N THR A 627 -15.90 -35.00 -16.61
CA THR A 627 -17.21 -34.47 -17.00
C THR A 627 -17.22 -32.95 -16.91
N GLY A 628 -18.11 -32.29 -17.65
CA GLY A 628 -18.23 -30.83 -17.62
C GLY A 628 -18.40 -30.24 -16.21
N TRP A 629 -19.07 -30.97 -15.33
CA TRP A 629 -19.26 -30.64 -13.92
C TRP A 629 -17.98 -30.41 -13.11
N ASP A 630 -16.87 -31.04 -13.51
CA ASP A 630 -15.60 -31.03 -12.78
C ASP A 630 -14.66 -29.92 -13.26
N VAL A 631 -14.95 -29.36 -14.44
CA VAL A 631 -14.16 -28.34 -15.15
C VAL A 631 -14.81 -26.95 -15.08
N PHE A 632 -16.15 -26.88 -14.96
CA PHE A 632 -16.88 -25.62 -14.83
C PHE A 632 -16.59 -24.92 -13.50
N SER A 633 -16.22 -23.64 -13.58
CA SER A 633 -16.13 -22.74 -12.43
C SER A 633 -16.67 -21.35 -12.78
N LEU A 634 -17.23 -20.67 -11.78
CA LEU A 634 -17.43 -19.22 -11.85
C LEU A 634 -16.13 -18.52 -11.42
N ASP A 635 -15.78 -17.43 -12.08
CA ASP A 635 -14.67 -16.54 -11.71
C ASP A 635 -15.19 -15.10 -11.64
N TYR A 636 -14.54 -14.27 -10.84
CA TYR A 636 -14.93 -12.88 -10.63
C TYR A 636 -13.79 -11.96 -11.01
N HIS A 637 -13.91 -11.28 -12.15
CA HIS A 637 -12.85 -10.46 -12.71
C HIS A 637 -12.70 -9.15 -11.95
N VAL A 638 -11.65 -9.08 -11.13
CA VAL A 638 -11.26 -7.87 -10.42
C VAL A 638 -10.17 -7.14 -11.20
N ASP A 639 -10.39 -5.86 -11.47
CA ASP A 639 -9.45 -4.95 -12.10
C ASP A 639 -9.39 -3.61 -11.33
N GLY A 640 -8.46 -2.74 -11.76
CA GLY A 640 -8.33 -1.39 -11.22
C GLY A 640 -8.08 -1.34 -9.69
N PRO A 641 -8.66 -0.39 -8.95
CA PRO A 641 -8.38 -0.19 -7.53
C PRO A 641 -8.93 -1.27 -6.61
N ILE A 642 -9.85 -2.11 -7.09
CA ILE A 642 -10.46 -3.18 -6.27
C ILE A 642 -9.50 -4.39 -6.19
N ALA A 643 -8.59 -4.55 -7.17
CA ALA A 643 -7.61 -5.63 -7.24
C ALA A 643 -6.51 -5.53 -6.16
N THR A 644 -6.36 -4.39 -5.48
CA THR A 644 -5.43 -4.28 -4.34
C THR A 644 -5.98 -4.95 -3.07
N VAL A 645 -7.31 -5.02 -2.92
CA VAL A 645 -7.96 -5.78 -1.84
C VAL A 645 -8.12 -7.24 -2.26
N PHE A 646 -8.68 -7.51 -3.43
CA PHE A 646 -8.80 -8.88 -3.93
C PHE A 646 -7.52 -9.30 -4.65
N THR A 647 -6.51 -9.66 -3.87
CA THR A 647 -5.25 -10.14 -4.43
C THR A 647 -5.45 -11.44 -5.22
N ARG A 648 -4.53 -11.75 -6.13
CA ARG A 648 -4.52 -13.01 -6.88
C ARG A 648 -4.50 -14.26 -5.97
N GLU A 649 -3.98 -14.13 -4.76
CA GLU A 649 -3.92 -15.22 -3.77
C GLU A 649 -5.31 -15.45 -3.14
N CYS A 650 -5.98 -14.35 -2.73
CA CYS A 650 -7.37 -14.36 -2.28
C CYS A 650 -8.32 -14.97 -3.33
N MET A 651 -8.13 -14.65 -4.61
CA MET A 651 -8.92 -15.22 -5.71
C MET A 651 -8.66 -16.73 -5.89
N GLY A 652 -7.42 -17.18 -5.73
CA GLY A 652 -7.08 -18.61 -5.69
C GLY A 652 -7.72 -19.35 -4.51
N HIS A 653 -7.87 -18.68 -3.37
CA HIS A 653 -8.57 -19.18 -2.19
C HIS A 653 -10.08 -19.30 -2.45
N TYR A 654 -10.73 -18.27 -2.99
CA TYR A 654 -12.13 -18.35 -3.42
C TYR A 654 -12.39 -19.46 -4.43
N LEU A 655 -11.53 -19.62 -5.46
CA LEU A 655 -11.67 -20.68 -6.46
C LEU A 655 -11.64 -22.09 -5.83
N ARG A 656 -10.78 -22.32 -4.83
CA ARG A 656 -10.71 -23.59 -4.09
C ARG A 656 -11.99 -23.85 -3.30
N VAL A 657 -12.53 -22.82 -2.64
CA VAL A 657 -13.78 -22.90 -1.88
C VAL A 657 -14.97 -23.13 -2.81
N PHE A 658 -15.11 -22.34 -3.89
CA PHE A 658 -16.18 -22.50 -4.89
C PHE A 658 -16.22 -23.93 -5.44
N ASN A 659 -15.09 -24.49 -5.88
CA ASN A 659 -15.06 -25.85 -6.44
C ASN A 659 -15.49 -26.93 -5.44
N PHE A 660 -15.25 -26.73 -4.14
CA PHE A 660 -15.75 -27.62 -3.10
C PHE A 660 -17.26 -27.46 -2.86
N LEU A 661 -17.73 -26.21 -2.72
CA LEU A 661 -19.15 -25.89 -2.54
C LEU A 661 -20.00 -26.35 -3.74
N TRP A 662 -19.50 -26.14 -4.95
CA TRP A 662 -20.11 -26.57 -6.20
C TRP A 662 -20.27 -28.10 -6.27
N ARG A 663 -19.23 -28.86 -5.91
CA ARG A 663 -19.33 -30.33 -5.81
C ARG A 663 -20.34 -30.77 -4.74
N ALA A 664 -20.35 -30.11 -3.59
CA ALA A 664 -21.31 -30.41 -2.53
C ALA A 664 -22.77 -30.09 -2.96
N LYS A 665 -22.99 -29.00 -3.73
CA LYS A 665 -24.30 -28.68 -4.34
C LYS A 665 -24.68 -29.62 -5.49
N ARG A 666 -23.72 -30.08 -6.30
CA ARG A 666 -23.95 -31.15 -7.30
C ARG A 666 -24.55 -32.39 -6.65
N MET A 667 -24.03 -32.81 -5.48
CA MET A 667 -24.59 -33.97 -4.76
C MET A 667 -26.02 -33.74 -4.27
N GLU A 668 -26.32 -32.58 -3.69
CA GLU A 668 -27.68 -32.20 -3.26
C GLU A 668 -28.66 -32.18 -4.44
N TYR A 669 -28.24 -31.62 -5.58
CA TYR A 669 -29.02 -31.57 -6.81
C TYR A 669 -29.27 -32.95 -7.41
N THR A 670 -28.22 -33.79 -7.52
CA THR A 670 -28.34 -35.19 -7.95
C THR A 670 -29.29 -35.99 -7.05
N LEU A 671 -29.18 -35.86 -5.73
CA LEU A 671 -30.07 -36.54 -4.79
C LEU A 671 -31.52 -36.05 -4.88
N THR A 672 -31.73 -34.76 -5.20
CA THR A 672 -33.07 -34.21 -5.47
C THR A 672 -33.69 -34.83 -6.73
N ASP A 673 -32.89 -35.02 -7.79
CA ASP A 673 -33.33 -35.66 -9.04
C ASP A 673 -33.63 -37.15 -8.84
N ILE A 674 -32.77 -37.86 -8.09
CA ILE A 674 -32.98 -39.23 -7.61
C ILE A 674 -34.31 -39.35 -6.84
N TRP A 675 -34.57 -38.45 -5.89
CA TRP A 675 -35.79 -38.48 -5.09
C TRP A 675 -37.04 -38.20 -5.94
N LYS A 676 -36.95 -37.27 -6.90
CA LYS A 676 -38.02 -37.03 -7.88
C LYS A 676 -38.29 -38.28 -8.73
N GLY A 677 -37.24 -38.91 -9.28
CA GLY A 677 -37.34 -40.15 -10.03
C GLY A 677 -37.95 -41.29 -9.21
N GLN A 678 -37.55 -41.42 -7.94
CA GLN A 678 -38.15 -42.33 -6.97
C GLN A 678 -39.67 -42.13 -6.82
N MET A 679 -40.12 -40.90 -6.60
CA MET A 679 -41.54 -40.60 -6.39
C MET A 679 -42.39 -40.75 -7.66
N CYS A 680 -41.80 -40.53 -8.84
CA CYS A 680 -42.45 -40.79 -10.13
C CYS A 680 -42.56 -42.30 -10.42
N ASN A 681 -41.43 -43.01 -10.38
CA ASN A 681 -41.35 -44.41 -10.79
C ASN A 681 -42.08 -45.35 -9.81
N ALA A 682 -42.09 -45.05 -8.51
CA ALA A 682 -42.82 -45.85 -7.52
C ALA A 682 -44.35 -45.88 -7.76
N LYS A 683 -44.93 -44.87 -8.42
CA LYS A 683 -46.34 -44.86 -8.79
C LYS A 683 -46.63 -45.79 -9.98
N LEU A 684 -45.74 -45.79 -10.97
CA LEU A 684 -45.86 -46.61 -12.19
C LEU A 684 -45.59 -48.10 -11.90
N LEU A 685 -44.53 -48.40 -11.15
CA LEU A 685 -44.08 -49.75 -10.83
C LEU A 685 -44.96 -50.47 -9.78
N LYS A 686 -46.04 -49.84 -9.30
CA LYS A 686 -46.95 -50.40 -8.28
C LYS A 686 -47.67 -51.67 -8.78
N THR A 687 -47.82 -51.84 -10.10
CA THR A 687 -48.36 -53.05 -10.74
C THR A 687 -47.45 -54.27 -10.60
N MET A 688 -46.16 -54.09 -10.28
CA MET A 688 -45.17 -55.15 -10.18
C MET A 688 -44.74 -55.39 -8.72
N PRO A 689 -45.46 -56.24 -7.95
CA PRO A 689 -45.18 -56.44 -6.52
C PRO A 689 -43.79 -57.03 -6.24
N GLU A 690 -43.23 -57.78 -7.20
CA GLU A 690 -41.90 -58.40 -7.14
C GLU A 690 -40.77 -57.37 -6.90
N LEU A 691 -40.91 -56.15 -7.43
CA LEU A 691 -39.92 -55.08 -7.30
C LEU A 691 -40.03 -54.30 -5.98
N SER A 692 -41.16 -54.42 -5.26
CA SER A 692 -41.45 -53.64 -4.04
C SER A 692 -40.31 -53.69 -3.01
N GLY A 693 -39.72 -54.88 -2.81
CA GLY A 693 -38.60 -55.07 -1.88
C GLY A 693 -37.29 -54.41 -2.31
N VAL A 694 -37.02 -54.30 -3.62
CA VAL A 694 -35.82 -53.62 -4.14
C VAL A 694 -36.02 -52.11 -4.12
N LEU A 695 -37.19 -51.64 -4.53
CA LEU A 695 -37.58 -50.23 -4.46
C LEU A 695 -37.49 -49.71 -3.03
N HIS A 696 -38.04 -50.43 -2.05
CA HIS A 696 -37.97 -50.05 -0.64
C HIS A 696 -36.52 -49.93 -0.13
N GLN A 697 -35.64 -50.87 -0.49
CA GLN A 697 -34.22 -50.80 -0.14
C GLN A 697 -33.51 -49.60 -0.80
N CYS A 698 -33.89 -49.25 -2.03
CA CYS A 698 -33.37 -48.09 -2.76
C CYS A 698 -33.82 -46.76 -2.13
N HIS A 699 -35.08 -46.67 -1.70
CA HIS A 699 -35.61 -45.50 -0.96
C HIS A 699 -34.89 -45.30 0.38
N ILE A 700 -34.59 -46.38 1.12
CA ILE A 700 -33.86 -46.29 2.39
C ILE A 700 -32.45 -45.73 2.15
N LEU A 701 -31.69 -46.30 1.21
CA LEU A 701 -30.31 -45.86 0.94
C LEU A 701 -30.27 -44.40 0.45
N ALA A 702 -31.19 -44.01 -0.43
CA ALA A 702 -31.31 -42.62 -0.87
C ALA A 702 -31.65 -41.67 0.29
N SER A 703 -32.53 -42.08 1.21
CA SER A 703 -32.87 -41.29 2.40
C SER A 703 -31.67 -41.12 3.35
N GLU A 704 -30.85 -42.17 3.48
CA GLU A 704 -29.60 -42.15 4.26
C GLU A 704 -28.57 -41.17 3.68
N MET A 705 -28.41 -41.17 2.34
CA MET A 705 -27.54 -40.23 1.60
C MET A 705 -28.07 -38.79 1.66
N VAL A 706 -29.38 -38.58 1.49
CA VAL A 706 -30.04 -37.27 1.60
C VAL A 706 -29.85 -36.68 2.99
N HIS A 707 -30.04 -37.48 4.06
CA HIS A 707 -29.81 -37.00 5.43
C HIS A 707 -28.37 -36.55 5.66
N PHE A 708 -27.39 -37.35 5.22
CA PHE A 708 -25.97 -37.01 5.34
C PHE A 708 -25.62 -35.72 4.60
N ILE A 709 -25.99 -35.60 3.32
CA ILE A 709 -25.69 -34.41 2.52
C ILE A 709 -26.38 -33.16 3.07
N HIS A 710 -27.64 -33.26 3.53
CA HIS A 710 -28.32 -32.13 4.17
C HIS A 710 -27.60 -31.67 5.45
N GLN A 711 -27.22 -32.56 6.36
CA GLN A 711 -26.49 -32.15 7.58
C GLN A 711 -25.11 -31.55 7.27
N MET A 712 -24.39 -32.09 6.27
CA MET A 712 -23.14 -31.49 5.79
C MET A 712 -23.35 -30.09 5.18
N GLN A 713 -24.38 -29.91 4.36
CA GLN A 713 -24.75 -28.61 3.79
C GLN A 713 -25.14 -27.58 4.87
N TYR A 714 -25.90 -28.00 5.89
CA TYR A 714 -26.24 -27.12 7.01
C TYR A 714 -25.00 -26.67 7.79
N TYR A 715 -24.03 -27.56 8.03
CA TYR A 715 -22.77 -27.20 8.67
C TYR A 715 -21.99 -26.17 7.84
N ILE A 716 -21.77 -26.44 6.55
CA ILE A 716 -20.96 -25.57 5.69
C ILE A 716 -21.62 -24.19 5.53
N THR A 717 -22.92 -24.14 5.24
CA THR A 717 -23.60 -22.86 4.99
C THR A 717 -23.82 -22.05 6.27
N PHE A 718 -24.31 -22.67 7.35
CA PHE A 718 -24.74 -21.93 8.54
C PHE A 718 -23.62 -21.76 9.57
N GLU A 719 -22.94 -22.84 9.95
CA GLU A 719 -21.93 -22.82 11.02
C GLU A 719 -20.58 -22.24 10.54
N VAL A 720 -20.27 -22.36 9.25
CA VAL A 720 -19.01 -21.86 8.66
C VAL A 720 -19.21 -20.56 7.91
N LEU A 721 -19.98 -20.55 6.82
CA LEU A 721 -20.05 -19.39 5.92
C LEU A 721 -20.79 -18.20 6.56
N GLU A 722 -21.93 -18.40 7.21
CA GLU A 722 -22.69 -17.28 7.81
C GLU A 722 -21.93 -16.65 8.99
N CYS A 723 -21.47 -17.48 9.95
CA CYS A 723 -20.75 -16.99 11.14
C CYS A 723 -19.45 -16.25 10.78
N SER A 724 -18.67 -16.77 9.82
CA SER A 724 -17.44 -16.09 9.37
C SER A 724 -17.75 -14.80 8.59
N TRP A 725 -18.83 -14.78 7.80
CA TRP A 725 -19.25 -13.56 7.10
C TRP A 725 -19.66 -12.46 8.07
N ASP A 726 -20.47 -12.76 9.08
CA ASP A 726 -20.90 -11.76 10.06
C ASP A 726 -19.69 -11.20 10.84
N GLU A 727 -18.70 -12.04 11.15
CA GLU A 727 -17.44 -11.57 11.74
C GLU A 727 -16.66 -10.63 10.80
N LEU A 728 -16.52 -11.00 9.51
CA LEU A 728 -15.88 -10.13 8.51
C LEU A 728 -16.62 -8.80 8.36
N TRP A 729 -17.94 -8.85 8.14
CA TRP A 729 -18.75 -7.68 7.82
C TRP A 729 -18.72 -6.65 8.95
N ASN A 730 -18.84 -7.10 10.20
CA ASN A 730 -18.70 -6.23 11.38
C ASN A 730 -17.29 -5.62 11.48
N LYS A 731 -16.22 -6.39 11.20
CA LYS A 731 -14.84 -5.87 11.19
C LYS A 731 -14.62 -4.85 10.08
N VAL A 732 -15.13 -5.09 8.87
CA VAL A 732 -15.00 -4.17 7.71
C VAL A 732 -15.76 -2.86 7.96
N GLN A 733 -16.94 -2.90 8.60
CA GLN A 733 -17.67 -1.68 8.98
C GLN A 733 -16.97 -0.87 10.09
N GLN A 734 -16.17 -1.52 10.95
CA GLN A 734 -15.41 -0.87 12.02
C GLN A 734 -13.99 -0.45 11.60
N ALA A 735 -13.51 -0.92 10.44
CA ALA A 735 -12.17 -0.65 9.94
C ALA A 735 -12.00 0.83 9.56
N GLN A 736 -10.92 1.43 10.06
CA GLN A 736 -10.56 2.83 9.74
C GLN A 736 -9.65 2.92 8.51
N ASP A 737 -8.99 1.83 8.13
CA ASP A 737 -7.96 1.80 7.08
C ASP A 737 -8.14 0.61 6.13
N LEU A 738 -7.59 0.74 4.93
CA LEU A 738 -7.59 -0.32 3.93
C LEU A 738 -6.80 -1.57 4.38
N ASP A 739 -5.66 -1.39 5.06
CA ASP A 739 -4.85 -2.49 5.63
C ASP A 739 -5.66 -3.33 6.65
N HIS A 740 -6.53 -2.69 7.44
CA HIS A 740 -7.41 -3.38 8.39
C HIS A 740 -8.50 -4.19 7.67
N ILE A 741 -9.00 -3.73 6.51
CA ILE A 741 -9.94 -4.48 5.68
C ILE A 741 -9.26 -5.70 5.04
N ILE A 742 -8.06 -5.52 4.47
CA ILE A 742 -7.30 -6.62 3.85
C ILE A 742 -6.98 -7.70 4.90
N ALA A 743 -6.43 -7.31 6.06
CA ALA A 743 -6.12 -8.25 7.13
C ALA A 743 -7.36 -8.99 7.68
N ALA A 744 -8.52 -8.31 7.76
CA ALA A 744 -9.77 -8.96 8.16
C ALA A 744 -10.26 -9.96 7.09
N HIS A 745 -10.07 -9.64 5.81
CA HIS A 745 -10.45 -10.49 4.66
C HIS A 745 -9.59 -11.75 4.54
N ASP A 746 -8.28 -11.64 4.73
CA ASP A 746 -7.37 -12.78 4.75
C ASP A 746 -7.71 -13.76 5.90
N VAL A 747 -7.92 -13.23 7.12
CA VAL A 747 -8.34 -14.04 8.28
C VAL A 747 -9.68 -14.74 8.04
N PHE A 748 -10.62 -14.08 7.35
CA PHE A 748 -11.89 -14.68 6.93
C PHE A 748 -11.68 -15.83 5.93
N LEU A 749 -10.84 -15.65 4.91
CA LEU A 749 -10.56 -16.68 3.91
C LEU A 749 -9.86 -17.91 4.51
N ASP A 750 -8.87 -17.71 5.38
CA ASP A 750 -8.18 -18.79 6.08
C ASP A 750 -9.13 -19.55 7.03
N THR A 751 -10.06 -18.83 7.68
CA THR A 751 -11.11 -19.43 8.51
C THR A 751 -12.08 -20.27 7.68
N ILE A 752 -12.50 -19.80 6.50
CA ILE A 752 -13.35 -20.60 5.60
C ILE A 752 -12.60 -21.82 5.07
N ILE A 753 -11.38 -21.68 4.58
CA ILE A 753 -10.61 -22.81 4.01
C ILE A 753 -10.41 -23.92 5.05
N SER A 754 -10.03 -23.55 6.27
CA SER A 754 -9.82 -24.51 7.36
C SER A 754 -11.11 -25.23 7.76
N ARG A 755 -12.19 -24.48 8.02
CA ARG A 755 -13.49 -25.03 8.44
C ARG A 755 -14.23 -25.77 7.33
N CYS A 756 -14.03 -25.42 6.06
CA CYS A 756 -14.52 -26.18 4.90
C CYS A 756 -13.67 -27.42 4.57
N LEU A 757 -12.74 -27.82 5.44
CA LEU A 757 -11.94 -29.04 5.31
C LEU A 757 -10.93 -29.02 4.14
N LEU A 758 -10.54 -27.83 3.67
CA LEU A 758 -9.63 -27.64 2.53
C LEU A 758 -8.15 -27.50 2.94
N ASP A 759 -7.86 -27.62 4.23
CA ASP A 759 -6.51 -27.58 4.81
C ASP A 759 -5.67 -28.82 4.50
N ASN A 760 -4.36 -28.66 4.68
CA ASN A 760 -3.42 -29.78 4.62
C ASN A 760 -3.66 -30.82 5.73
N ASN A 761 -4.16 -30.39 6.90
CA ASN A 761 -4.42 -31.26 8.05
C ASN A 761 -5.71 -32.10 7.88
N SER A 762 -6.71 -31.56 7.18
CA SER A 762 -8.02 -32.21 6.95
C SER A 762 -8.11 -32.98 5.63
N ARG A 763 -7.01 -33.13 4.88
CA ARG A 763 -6.93 -33.92 3.63
C ARG A 763 -7.50 -35.33 3.74
N SER A 764 -7.27 -36.03 4.86
CA SER A 764 -7.80 -37.38 5.10
C SER A 764 -9.33 -37.40 5.17
N LEU A 765 -9.91 -36.42 5.88
CA LEU A 765 -11.35 -36.23 6.03
C LEU A 765 -12.00 -35.81 4.70
N LEU A 766 -11.35 -34.92 3.95
CA LEU A 766 -11.81 -34.50 2.62
C LEU A 766 -11.73 -35.64 1.58
N ASN A 767 -10.73 -36.54 1.67
CA ASN A 767 -10.67 -37.73 0.82
C ASN A 767 -11.82 -38.71 1.11
N GLN A 768 -12.18 -38.90 2.39
CA GLN A 768 -13.36 -39.69 2.76
C GLN A 768 -14.65 -39.05 2.25
N LEU A 769 -14.79 -37.73 2.38
CA LEU A 769 -15.94 -36.99 1.84
C LEU A 769 -16.04 -37.09 0.31
N ARG A 770 -14.92 -37.07 -0.42
CA ARG A 770 -14.88 -37.37 -1.87
C ARG A 770 -15.37 -38.78 -2.17
N ALA A 771 -14.91 -39.79 -1.44
CA ALA A 771 -15.39 -41.17 -1.60
C ALA A 771 -16.91 -41.30 -1.37
N ILE A 772 -17.49 -40.52 -0.44
CA ILE A 772 -18.95 -40.45 -0.26
C ILE A 772 -19.63 -39.83 -1.49
N PHE A 773 -19.06 -38.77 -2.07
CA PHE A 773 -19.60 -38.15 -3.28
C PHE A 773 -19.55 -39.10 -4.49
N ASP A 774 -18.43 -39.80 -4.68
CA ASP A 774 -18.29 -40.80 -5.73
C ASP A 774 -19.29 -41.95 -5.55
N GLN A 775 -19.53 -42.38 -4.30
CA GLN A 775 -20.52 -43.41 -3.97
C GLN A 775 -21.97 -43.00 -4.27
N ILE A 776 -22.30 -41.70 -4.16
CA ILE A 776 -23.61 -41.15 -4.54
C ILE A 776 -23.80 -41.19 -6.06
N ILE A 777 -22.75 -40.88 -6.84
CA ILE A 777 -22.79 -40.97 -8.31
C ILE A 777 -22.86 -42.43 -8.78
N GLU A 778 -22.14 -43.35 -8.14
CA GLU A 778 -22.26 -44.78 -8.42
C GLU A 778 -23.70 -45.26 -8.15
N PHE A 779 -24.28 -44.86 -7.01
CA PHE A 779 -25.66 -45.18 -6.66
C PHE A 779 -26.68 -44.61 -7.66
N GLN A 780 -26.49 -43.37 -8.14
CA GLN A 780 -27.29 -42.81 -9.23
C GLN A 780 -27.24 -43.71 -10.47
N SER A 781 -26.04 -44.08 -10.92
CA SER A 781 -25.85 -44.86 -12.15
C SER A 781 -26.47 -46.26 -12.06
N ALA A 782 -26.36 -46.89 -10.88
CA ALA A 782 -26.99 -48.17 -10.58
C ALA A 782 -28.51 -48.02 -10.59
N GLN A 783 -29.06 -47.05 -9.85
CA GLN A 783 -30.50 -46.80 -9.76
C GLN A 783 -31.13 -46.51 -11.13
N ASP A 784 -30.48 -45.72 -11.98
CA ASP A 784 -30.97 -45.44 -13.34
C ASP A 784 -30.97 -46.70 -14.21
N ALA A 785 -30.00 -47.62 -14.02
CA ALA A 785 -30.00 -48.91 -14.72
C ALA A 785 -31.12 -49.83 -14.20
N LEU A 786 -31.37 -49.84 -12.88
CA LEU A 786 -32.50 -50.56 -12.27
C LEU A 786 -33.84 -50.04 -12.82
N TYR A 787 -34.04 -48.72 -12.89
CA TYR A 787 -35.27 -48.14 -13.41
C TYR A 787 -35.44 -48.33 -14.91
N ARG A 788 -34.38 -48.25 -15.72
CA ARG A 788 -34.49 -48.55 -17.16
C ARG A 788 -35.00 -49.97 -17.38
N SER A 789 -34.36 -50.97 -16.77
CA SER A 789 -34.80 -52.37 -16.87
C SER A 789 -36.22 -52.59 -16.34
N ALA A 790 -36.59 -51.97 -15.21
CA ALA A 790 -37.93 -52.11 -14.63
C ALA A 790 -39.03 -51.42 -15.46
N LEU A 791 -38.74 -50.27 -16.09
CA LEU A 791 -39.69 -49.54 -16.94
C LEU A 791 -39.81 -50.18 -18.33
N GLU A 792 -38.73 -50.73 -18.88
CA GLU A 792 -38.76 -51.54 -20.11
C GLU A 792 -39.68 -52.76 -19.92
N GLU A 793 -39.48 -53.54 -18.85
CA GLU A 793 -40.36 -54.67 -18.51
C GLU A 793 -41.81 -54.25 -18.28
N LEU A 794 -42.06 -53.13 -17.57
CA LEU A 794 -43.40 -52.59 -17.38
C LEU A 794 -44.09 -52.24 -18.71
N THR A 795 -43.38 -51.62 -19.66
CA THR A 795 -43.98 -51.27 -20.96
C THR A 795 -44.29 -52.52 -21.79
N LEU A 796 -43.46 -53.56 -21.73
CA LEU A 796 -43.73 -54.84 -22.41
C LEU A 796 -44.99 -55.54 -21.85
N ARG A 797 -45.17 -55.56 -20.52
CA ARG A 797 -46.36 -56.14 -19.87
C ARG A 797 -47.64 -55.37 -20.25
N LEU A 798 -47.61 -54.04 -20.22
CA LEU A 798 -48.75 -53.20 -20.65
C LEU A 798 -49.09 -53.43 -22.12
N GLN A 799 -48.10 -53.47 -23.02
CA GLN A 799 -48.30 -53.79 -24.44
C GLN A 799 -48.87 -55.20 -24.65
N PHE A 800 -48.62 -56.16 -23.77
CA PHE A 800 -49.22 -57.50 -23.83
C PHE A 800 -50.69 -57.48 -23.39
N GLU A 801 -51.03 -56.74 -22.34
CA GLU A 801 -52.42 -56.52 -21.90
C GLU A 801 -53.24 -55.78 -22.97
N GLU A 802 -52.70 -54.74 -23.59
CA GLU A 802 -53.33 -54.03 -24.72
C GLU A 802 -53.59 -54.96 -25.92
N ARG A 803 -52.60 -55.79 -26.32
CA ARG A 803 -52.75 -56.80 -27.39
C ARG A 803 -53.72 -57.94 -27.04
N LYS A 804 -54.03 -58.14 -25.76
CA LYS A 804 -55.07 -59.07 -25.32
C LYS A 804 -56.44 -58.42 -25.46
N GLN A 805 -56.61 -57.18 -25.00
CA GLN A 805 -57.84 -56.41 -25.14
C GLN A 805 -58.23 -56.22 -26.61
N GLN A 806 -57.29 -55.85 -27.48
CA GLN A 806 -57.51 -55.73 -28.93
C GLN A 806 -58.04 -57.02 -29.57
N ARG A 807 -57.54 -58.19 -29.15
CA ARG A 807 -58.04 -59.48 -29.67
C ARG A 807 -59.40 -59.86 -29.13
N GLU A 808 -59.70 -59.52 -27.88
CA GLU A 808 -61.05 -59.63 -27.32
C GLU A 808 -62.05 -58.74 -28.07
N GLU A 809 -61.65 -57.52 -28.48
CA GLU A 809 -62.44 -56.62 -29.35
C GLU A 809 -62.62 -57.17 -30.78
N GLU A 810 -61.58 -57.80 -31.35
CA GLU A 810 -61.65 -58.53 -32.63
C GLU A 810 -62.47 -59.84 -32.57
N GLY A 811 -62.99 -60.20 -31.40
CA GLY A 811 -63.79 -61.41 -31.16
C GLY A 811 -62.98 -62.70 -31.02
N GLN A 812 -61.64 -62.61 -30.97
CA GLN A 812 -60.74 -63.72 -30.70
C GLN A 812 -60.49 -63.84 -29.19
N TRP A 813 -61.26 -64.69 -28.53
CA TRP A 813 -61.19 -64.85 -27.07
C TRP A 813 -59.86 -65.47 -26.61
N GLY A 814 -59.11 -64.70 -25.81
CA GLY A 814 -57.93 -65.17 -25.10
C GLY A 814 -56.61 -65.06 -25.89
N VAL A 815 -55.57 -65.67 -25.32
CA VAL A 815 -54.20 -65.65 -25.86
C VAL A 815 -53.78 -67.09 -26.18
N THR A 816 -52.93 -67.30 -27.19
CA THR A 816 -52.43 -68.65 -27.49
C THR A 816 -51.54 -69.15 -26.35
N ALA A 817 -51.60 -70.45 -26.05
CA ALA A 817 -50.82 -71.06 -24.98
C ALA A 817 -49.30 -70.83 -25.14
N GLU A 818 -48.83 -70.73 -26.38
CA GLU A 818 -47.45 -70.38 -26.73
C GLU A 818 -47.09 -68.96 -26.29
N GLN A 819 -47.92 -67.97 -26.63
CA GLN A 819 -47.69 -66.56 -26.26
C GLN A 819 -47.79 -66.35 -24.74
N GLU A 820 -48.68 -67.06 -24.04
CA GLU A 820 -48.68 -67.07 -22.59
C GLU A 820 -47.44 -67.75 -21.99
N ALA A 821 -46.92 -68.80 -22.62
CA ALA A 821 -45.68 -69.45 -22.18
C ALA A 821 -44.46 -68.53 -22.40
N GLU A 822 -44.40 -67.80 -23.51
CA GLU A 822 -43.39 -66.78 -23.77
C GLU A 822 -43.45 -65.61 -22.78
N GLU A 823 -44.64 -65.14 -22.42
CA GLU A 823 -44.83 -64.10 -21.41
C GLU A 823 -44.38 -64.60 -20.03
N ARG A 824 -44.83 -65.80 -19.62
CA ARG A 824 -44.36 -66.45 -18.37
C ARG A 824 -42.83 -66.63 -18.36
N ARG A 825 -42.21 -66.95 -19.50
CA ARG A 825 -40.75 -67.08 -19.60
C ARG A 825 -40.05 -65.74 -19.44
N ARG A 826 -40.54 -64.66 -20.07
CA ARG A 826 -40.00 -63.30 -19.92
C ARG A 826 -40.13 -62.76 -18.49
N ILE A 827 -41.29 -62.97 -17.86
CA ILE A 827 -41.49 -62.63 -16.44
C ILE A 827 -40.49 -63.36 -15.54
N GLN A 828 -40.23 -64.65 -15.78
CA GLN A 828 -39.24 -65.43 -15.04
C GLN A 828 -37.80 -64.94 -15.31
N GLU A 829 -37.44 -64.70 -16.57
CA GLU A 829 -36.14 -64.13 -16.96
C GLU A 829 -35.88 -62.79 -16.24
N PHE A 830 -36.90 -61.93 -16.15
CA PHE A 830 -36.84 -60.68 -15.38
C PHE A 830 -36.70 -60.95 -13.87
N GLN A 831 -37.50 -61.85 -13.31
CA GLN A 831 -37.46 -62.21 -11.89
C GLN A 831 -36.06 -62.71 -11.47
N ASP A 832 -35.39 -63.47 -12.34
CA ASP A 832 -34.02 -63.96 -12.12
C ASP A 832 -32.96 -62.83 -12.13
N THR A 833 -33.29 -61.63 -12.61
CA THR A 833 -32.43 -60.43 -12.49
C THR A 833 -32.57 -59.72 -11.15
N ILE A 834 -33.75 -59.78 -10.50
CA ILE A 834 -34.05 -59.08 -9.25
C ILE A 834 -33.05 -59.41 -8.12
N PRO A 835 -32.58 -60.67 -7.93
CA PRO A 835 -31.51 -60.98 -6.98
C PRO A 835 -30.18 -60.29 -7.29
N LYS A 836 -29.83 -60.10 -8.57
CA LYS A 836 -28.60 -59.40 -9.00
C LYS A 836 -28.70 -57.91 -8.69
N MET A 837 -29.84 -57.30 -9.01
CA MET A 837 -30.16 -55.91 -8.65
C MET A 837 -30.05 -55.69 -7.14
N ARG A 838 -30.61 -56.62 -6.36
CA ARG A 838 -30.60 -56.57 -4.89
C ARG A 838 -29.21 -56.79 -4.29
N SER A 839 -28.37 -57.63 -4.90
CA SER A 839 -27.00 -57.85 -4.43
C SER A 839 -26.13 -56.61 -4.68
N GLN A 840 -26.22 -56.01 -5.87
CA GLN A 840 -25.56 -54.74 -6.20
C GLN A 840 -25.94 -53.64 -5.19
N LEU A 841 -27.23 -53.43 -4.95
CA LEU A 841 -27.70 -52.41 -4.00
C LEU A 841 -27.19 -52.65 -2.57
N ARG A 842 -27.15 -53.90 -2.09
CA ARG A 842 -26.58 -54.25 -0.77
C ARG A 842 -25.08 -53.95 -0.68
N ILE A 843 -24.34 -54.18 -1.76
CA ILE A 843 -22.91 -53.87 -1.84
C ILE A 843 -22.71 -52.34 -1.71
N LEU A 844 -23.46 -51.54 -2.47
CA LEU A 844 -23.45 -50.07 -2.38
C LEU A 844 -23.81 -49.57 -0.97
N THR A 845 -24.83 -50.16 -0.33
CA THR A 845 -25.20 -49.84 1.06
C THR A 845 -24.04 -50.12 2.03
N HIS A 846 -23.37 -51.27 1.90
CA HIS A 846 -22.27 -51.63 2.80
C HIS A 846 -21.04 -50.74 2.61
N PHE A 847 -20.68 -50.41 1.36
CA PHE A 847 -19.58 -49.48 1.09
C PHE A 847 -19.89 -48.08 1.62
N TYR A 848 -21.07 -47.52 1.31
CA TYR A 848 -21.51 -46.24 1.83
C TYR A 848 -21.45 -46.18 3.37
N GLN A 849 -22.03 -47.18 4.05
CA GLN A 849 -22.03 -47.22 5.53
C GLN A 849 -20.62 -47.35 6.11
N SER A 850 -19.71 -48.09 5.46
CA SER A 850 -18.32 -48.20 5.90
C SER A 850 -17.54 -46.89 5.74
N ILE A 851 -17.74 -46.17 4.63
CA ILE A 851 -17.10 -44.86 4.38
C ILE A 851 -17.62 -43.82 5.39
N VAL A 852 -18.94 -43.76 5.63
CA VAL A 852 -19.53 -42.85 6.63
C VAL A 852 -19.03 -43.17 8.04
N GLN A 853 -18.91 -44.44 8.42
CA GLN A 853 -18.32 -44.83 9.71
C GLN A 853 -16.88 -44.36 9.86
N GLN A 854 -16.04 -44.54 8.83
CA GLN A 854 -14.66 -44.03 8.83
C GLN A 854 -14.64 -42.49 8.95
N PHE A 855 -15.47 -41.79 8.19
CA PHE A 855 -15.61 -40.33 8.24
C PHE A 855 -15.99 -39.82 9.64
N LEU A 856 -16.97 -40.45 10.31
CA LEU A 856 -17.36 -40.12 11.69
C LEU A 856 -16.23 -40.35 12.70
N VAL A 857 -15.48 -41.45 12.59
CA VAL A 857 -14.31 -41.70 13.45
C VAL A 857 -13.24 -40.62 13.25
N LEU A 858 -12.96 -40.22 11.99
CA LEU A 858 -12.03 -39.14 11.70
C LEU A 858 -12.51 -37.79 12.30
N LEU A 859 -13.79 -37.45 12.19
CA LEU A 859 -14.36 -36.24 12.81
C LEU A 859 -14.17 -36.24 14.34
N MET A 860 -14.43 -37.36 15.02
CA MET A 860 -14.25 -37.45 16.47
C MET A 860 -12.79 -37.28 16.90
N THR A 861 -11.82 -37.69 16.07
CA THR A 861 -10.38 -37.49 16.35
C THR A 861 -9.87 -36.08 16.07
N SER A 862 -10.67 -35.20 15.45
CA SER A 862 -10.26 -33.84 15.14
C SER A 862 -10.06 -32.95 16.39
N SER A 863 -9.21 -31.93 16.26
CA SER A 863 -8.98 -30.90 17.29
C SER A 863 -10.19 -29.99 17.51
N ASP A 864 -11.04 -29.86 16.49
CA ASP A 864 -12.00 -28.77 16.38
C ASP A 864 -13.35 -29.12 17.00
N GLU A 865 -13.81 -28.30 17.93
CA GLU A 865 -15.08 -28.52 18.62
C GLU A 865 -16.29 -28.51 17.67
N SER A 866 -16.25 -27.67 16.63
CA SER A 866 -17.31 -27.61 15.60
C SER A 866 -17.38 -28.88 14.75
N LEU A 867 -16.24 -29.52 14.44
CA LEU A 867 -16.20 -30.79 13.70
C LEU A 867 -16.63 -31.98 14.58
N ARG A 868 -16.34 -31.95 15.88
CA ARG A 868 -16.91 -32.92 16.83
C ARG A 868 -18.43 -32.75 16.99
N PHE A 869 -18.93 -31.51 16.98
CA PHE A 869 -20.37 -31.24 17.00
C PHE A 869 -21.06 -31.68 15.70
N LEU A 870 -20.41 -31.52 14.55
CA LEU A 870 -20.86 -32.10 13.28
C LEU A 870 -20.99 -33.63 13.37
N SER A 871 -20.02 -34.33 13.96
CA SER A 871 -20.12 -35.78 14.20
C SER A 871 -21.35 -36.17 15.04
N PHE A 872 -21.73 -35.33 16.01
CA PHE A 872 -22.95 -35.55 16.81
C PHE A 872 -24.22 -35.29 15.99
N ARG A 873 -24.25 -34.27 15.14
CA ARG A 873 -25.40 -33.98 14.25
C ARG A 873 -25.62 -35.08 13.20
N LEU A 874 -24.54 -35.65 12.66
CA LEU A 874 -24.59 -36.72 11.66
C LEU A 874 -25.03 -38.08 12.22
N ASP A 875 -24.83 -38.32 13.51
CA ASP A 875 -25.26 -39.55 14.20
C ASP A 875 -26.22 -39.26 15.37
N PHE A 876 -27.10 -38.27 15.21
CA PHE A 876 -28.07 -37.86 16.23
C PHE A 876 -28.99 -39.01 16.69
N ASN A 877 -29.28 -39.96 15.79
CA ASN A 877 -30.10 -41.14 16.06
C ASN A 877 -29.29 -42.35 16.60
N GLU A 878 -27.99 -42.20 16.85
CA GLU A 878 -27.04 -43.25 17.26
C GLU A 878 -27.00 -44.49 16.32
N HIS A 879 -27.47 -44.34 15.07
CA HIS A 879 -27.57 -45.40 14.08
C HIS A 879 -26.21 -46.01 13.73
N TYR A 880 -25.16 -45.18 13.70
CA TYR A 880 -23.80 -45.63 13.43
C TYR A 880 -23.07 -46.03 14.74
N ARG A 881 -23.25 -45.28 15.84
CA ARG A 881 -22.71 -45.57 17.19
C ARG A 881 -23.17 -46.90 17.79
N ALA A 882 -24.35 -47.39 17.39
CA ALA A 882 -24.80 -48.73 17.72
C ALA A 882 -23.89 -49.82 17.12
N ARG A 883 -23.41 -49.60 15.89
CA ARG A 883 -22.65 -50.57 15.08
C ARG A 883 -21.13 -50.47 15.22
N GLU A 884 -20.60 -49.27 15.46
CA GLU A 884 -19.16 -48.97 15.57
C GLU A 884 -18.80 -48.59 17.02
N PRO A 885 -18.14 -49.48 17.80
CA PRO A 885 -17.85 -49.21 19.21
C PRO A 885 -16.84 -48.08 19.41
N ARG A 886 -16.05 -47.71 18.39
CA ARG A 886 -15.10 -46.58 18.48
C ARG A 886 -15.81 -45.23 18.60
N LEU A 887 -17.02 -45.12 18.04
CA LEU A 887 -17.89 -43.94 18.17
C LEU A 887 -18.52 -43.80 19.58
N ARG A 888 -18.32 -44.77 20.48
CA ARG A 888 -18.89 -44.72 21.84
C ARG A 888 -18.14 -43.82 22.80
N ALA A 889 -16.90 -43.43 22.49
CA ALA A 889 -16.05 -42.55 23.31
C ALA A 889 -16.65 -41.13 23.40
N SER A 890 -17.58 -40.91 24.34
CA SER A 890 -18.28 -39.64 24.45
C SER A 890 -17.40 -38.56 25.08
N LEU A 891 -17.63 -37.32 24.62
CA LEU A 891 -17.10 -36.08 25.18
C LEU A 891 -17.58 -35.77 26.62
N GLY A 892 -18.25 -36.72 27.29
CA GLY A 892 -18.74 -36.58 28.66
C GLY A 892 -17.69 -36.82 29.76
N ALA A 893 -16.56 -37.47 29.45
CA ALA A 893 -15.57 -37.85 30.46
C ALA A 893 -14.75 -36.66 31.04
N THR A 894 -14.72 -35.50 30.38
CA THR A 894 -13.95 -34.32 30.80
C THR A 894 -14.76 -33.27 31.58
N ARG A 895 -16.10 -33.31 31.55
CA ARG A 895 -16.98 -32.50 32.43
C ARG A 895 -17.43 -33.31 33.64
N GLY A 896 -16.47 -33.84 34.41
CA GLY A 896 -16.75 -34.90 35.38
C GLY A 896 -15.88 -34.99 36.63
N ARG A 897 -15.26 -33.89 37.11
CA ARG A 897 -14.83 -33.68 38.52
C ARG A 897 -14.10 -32.33 38.68
N ARG A 898 -14.81 -31.28 39.11
CA ARG A 898 -14.17 -30.30 39.99
C ARG A 898 -14.02 -30.98 41.34
N LEU A 899 -12.81 -31.42 41.66
CA LEU A 899 -12.43 -31.71 43.03
C LEU A 899 -12.47 -30.37 43.78
N SER A 900 -13.48 -30.20 44.63
CA SER A 900 -13.39 -29.27 45.74
C SER A 900 -12.31 -29.80 46.68
N ASN A 901 -11.12 -29.20 46.66
CA ASN A 901 -10.20 -29.09 47.79
C ASN A 901 -8.96 -28.27 47.42
N ILE A 902 -8.70 -27.24 48.24
CA ILE A 902 -7.54 -26.33 48.26
C ILE A 902 -7.53 -25.31 47.11
#